data_AF-A0A5C2RWN6-F1
#
_entry.id   AF-A0A5C2RWN6-F1
#
_cell.length_a   1.000
_cell.length_b   1.000
_cell.length_c   1.000
_cell.angle_alpha   90.00
_cell.angle_beta   90.00
_cell.angle_gamma   90.00
#
_symmetry.space_group_name_H-M   'P 1'
#
loop_
_entity.id
_entity.type
_entity.pdbx_description
1 polymer ?
#
loop_
_entity_poly.entity_id
_entity_poly.type
_entity_poly.pdbx_seq_one_letter_code
_entity_poly.pdbx_strand_id
1 'polypeptide(L)'
;MLGNLIFEHAESEADCLRLLVGALPKVVTGPAKPDAHTLPASPHYARLLADLAYQRGFDGYLLNFEAVLRGGVEQTRALTMWIAMLEQELKHKVGPHAEVVWYDSIIVDGRLRWQDRLNSVNLPFFLPSTAFFSNYTWPSPYPSMTAQYLLSLDQSKFHHPKQLQDIYIGVDVWGRGSHGGGGFGLYKAISHVDPEFLGLSVALFGHAWTWESEQDKQGWSWKSWWEYENNLWLGPKQLGEEVPVPAYALREGEPMCEHGPFKPIADFFPRRPPPNPAHLPFFTTFSPGVGWSWFVRGAQVLRSESGWTDVHKTTSMGDLLFPRPNLAWEDGDREEAVPVATSDISIDDAWLGSSSVAVVISAPGSVSEDAFFRCVWLPIQSLAIAPRRSYRLSIVYKLDGPVEANVGASVKSLAKELDANFDVNSVSETSLPNGWTELLLDFTLAVDHHTDILTAAGLVIGFTCEDPTEAVAFSINIGALSVYANPLSLTHTPLNHKVIWADFARNQPIYKTVSPFVGTLTWGTGISLGPVPTLTLTSPEDTEAAWILDHPPRSFAYFNVYMQAHTGEGGAVSPETATFVGTTGLDGRENRFYVDPACLPAEVEGAKGVRFYVQGVTDRGQVLEWEDCTFVDVTL
;
A
#
# COMPACT_ATOMS: atom_id res chain seq x y z
N MET A 1 -7.85 -2.89 -4.57
CA MET A 1 -7.81 -4.35 -4.30
C MET A 1 -9.08 -4.99 -4.82
N LEU A 2 -9.02 -6.18 -5.43
CA LEU A 2 -10.22 -6.90 -5.88
C LEU A 2 -10.38 -8.20 -5.08
N GLY A 3 -11.63 -8.59 -4.83
CA GLY A 3 -11.94 -9.96 -4.44
C GLY A 3 -11.77 -10.92 -5.63
N ASN A 4 -11.81 -12.22 -5.35
CA ASN A 4 -11.77 -13.24 -6.40
C ASN A 4 -13.05 -14.07 -6.37
N LEU A 5 -13.73 -14.16 -7.51
CA LEU A 5 -14.89 -15.02 -7.71
C LEU A 5 -14.49 -16.17 -8.62
N ILE A 6 -14.25 -17.33 -8.02
CA ILE A 6 -13.70 -18.51 -8.68
C ILE A 6 -14.75 -19.61 -8.73
N PHE A 7 -14.92 -20.20 -9.91
CA PHE A 7 -15.72 -21.40 -10.12
C PHE A 7 -14.85 -22.47 -10.79
N GLU A 8 -14.41 -23.45 -10.04
CA GLU A 8 -13.53 -24.51 -10.51
C GLU A 8 -14.26 -25.85 -10.52
N HIS A 9 -13.95 -26.66 -11.54
CA HIS A 9 -14.42 -28.05 -11.67
C HIS A 9 -15.96 -28.20 -11.80
N ALA A 10 -16.42 -29.45 -11.93
CA ALA A 10 -17.83 -29.75 -12.23
C ALA A 10 -18.77 -29.43 -11.04
N GLU A 11 -18.23 -29.43 -9.82
CA GLU A 11 -18.93 -29.14 -8.58
C GLU A 11 -19.46 -27.70 -8.55
N SER A 12 -18.79 -26.78 -9.24
CA SER A 12 -19.17 -25.36 -9.33
C SER A 12 -20.31 -25.09 -10.31
N GLU A 13 -20.71 -26.04 -11.15
CA GLU A 13 -21.74 -25.83 -12.19
C GLU A 13 -23.07 -25.34 -11.62
N ALA A 14 -23.49 -25.89 -10.47
CA ALA A 14 -24.74 -25.52 -9.82
C ALA A 14 -24.71 -24.10 -9.23
N ASP A 15 -23.57 -23.71 -8.64
CA ASP A 15 -23.38 -22.38 -8.08
C ASP A 15 -23.22 -21.32 -9.16
N CYS A 16 -22.56 -21.64 -10.28
CA CYS A 16 -22.57 -20.83 -11.50
C CYS A 16 -24.00 -20.54 -11.96
N LEU A 17 -24.85 -21.57 -12.06
CA LEU A 17 -26.24 -21.37 -12.47
C LEU A 17 -27.01 -20.51 -11.46
N ARG A 18 -26.80 -20.75 -10.16
CA ARG A 18 -27.41 -20.00 -9.06
C ARG A 18 -26.99 -18.53 -9.07
N LEU A 19 -25.73 -18.24 -9.38
CA LEU A 19 -25.22 -16.88 -9.55
C LEU A 19 -26.06 -16.12 -10.58
N LEU A 20 -26.32 -16.76 -11.73
CA LEU A 20 -27.07 -16.18 -12.84
C LEU A 20 -28.55 -16.02 -12.51
N VAL A 21 -29.23 -17.05 -12.01
CA VAL A 21 -30.69 -17.01 -11.80
C VAL A 21 -31.10 -16.35 -10.49
N GLY A 22 -30.17 -16.19 -9.55
CA GLY A 22 -30.39 -15.58 -8.23
C GLY A 22 -30.95 -16.54 -7.19
N ALA A 23 -31.58 -15.98 -6.15
CA ALA A 23 -32.14 -16.77 -5.05
C ALA A 23 -33.29 -17.68 -5.52
N LEU A 24 -33.20 -18.97 -5.19
CA LEU A 24 -34.27 -19.92 -5.48
C LEU A 24 -35.53 -19.60 -4.67
N PRO A 25 -36.72 -19.57 -5.29
CA PRO A 25 -37.95 -19.24 -4.59
C PRO A 25 -38.29 -20.29 -3.52
N LYS A 26 -38.60 -19.84 -2.31
CA LYS A 26 -39.09 -20.70 -1.21
C LYS A 26 -40.58 -21.04 -1.34
N VAL A 27 -41.33 -20.23 -2.10
CA VAL A 27 -42.77 -20.38 -2.32
C VAL A 27 -43.00 -21.00 -3.70
N VAL A 28 -43.78 -22.09 -3.74
CA VAL A 28 -43.99 -22.91 -4.95
C VAL A 28 -45.19 -22.43 -5.79
N THR A 29 -46.01 -21.51 -5.25
CA THR A 29 -47.20 -20.98 -5.92
C THR A 29 -46.90 -19.71 -6.71
N GLY A 30 -47.38 -19.63 -7.95
CA GLY A 30 -47.26 -18.45 -8.82
C GLY A 30 -45.87 -18.22 -9.44
N PRO A 31 -45.16 -19.26 -9.95
CA PRO A 31 -43.88 -19.03 -10.61
C PRO A 31 -44.07 -18.13 -11.84
N ALA A 32 -43.06 -17.30 -12.12
CA ALA A 32 -42.99 -16.58 -13.39
C ALA A 32 -43.00 -17.59 -14.54
N LYS A 33 -43.63 -17.21 -15.66
CA LYS A 33 -43.68 -18.07 -16.85
C LYS A 33 -42.24 -18.35 -17.30
N PRO A 34 -41.82 -19.63 -17.39
CA PRO A 34 -40.50 -19.96 -17.92
C PRO A 34 -40.46 -19.62 -19.41
N ASP A 35 -39.32 -19.10 -19.87
CA ASP A 35 -39.00 -19.07 -21.29
C ASP A 35 -38.19 -20.33 -21.62
N ALA A 36 -38.65 -21.10 -22.60
CA ALA A 36 -37.98 -22.34 -23.00
C ALA A 36 -36.68 -22.07 -23.79
N HIS A 37 -36.45 -20.83 -24.19
CA HIS A 37 -35.37 -20.46 -25.11
C HIS A 37 -34.31 -19.55 -24.50
N THR A 38 -34.51 -19.03 -23.30
CA THR A 38 -33.57 -18.09 -22.66
C THR A 38 -33.36 -18.43 -21.18
N LEU A 39 -32.18 -18.07 -20.65
CA LEU A 39 -31.88 -18.19 -19.23
C LEU A 39 -32.01 -16.80 -18.56
N PRO A 40 -32.80 -16.64 -17.48
CA PRO A 40 -32.91 -15.36 -16.79
C PRO A 40 -31.60 -15.00 -16.06
N ALA A 41 -31.22 -13.72 -16.12
CA ALA A 41 -30.14 -13.14 -15.32
C ALA A 41 -30.73 -12.27 -14.20
N SER A 42 -30.29 -12.49 -12.97
CA SER A 42 -30.77 -11.85 -11.76
C SER A 42 -29.67 -11.00 -11.13
N PRO A 43 -29.96 -9.75 -10.72
CA PRO A 43 -28.98 -8.89 -10.06
C PRO A 43 -28.77 -9.25 -8.58
N HIS A 44 -29.44 -10.28 -8.06
CA HIS A 44 -29.42 -10.59 -6.63
C HIS A 44 -27.99 -10.76 -6.07
N TYR A 45 -27.18 -11.61 -6.69
CA TYR A 45 -25.81 -11.84 -6.24
C TYR A 45 -24.86 -10.70 -6.61
N ALA A 46 -25.09 -10.02 -7.75
CA ALA A 46 -24.36 -8.80 -8.11
C ALA A 46 -24.46 -7.73 -7.01
N ARG A 47 -25.68 -7.50 -6.47
CA ARG A 47 -25.91 -6.57 -5.35
C ARG A 47 -25.23 -7.00 -4.06
N LEU A 48 -25.33 -8.28 -3.70
CA LEU A 48 -24.70 -8.79 -2.47
C LEU A 48 -23.17 -8.69 -2.54
N LEU A 49 -22.59 -8.97 -3.71
CA LEU A 49 -21.16 -8.82 -3.95
C LEU A 49 -20.72 -7.36 -3.92
N ALA A 50 -21.52 -6.44 -4.49
CA ALA A 50 -21.25 -5.01 -4.41
C ALA A 50 -21.38 -4.46 -2.96
N ASP A 51 -22.38 -4.92 -2.20
CA ASP A 51 -22.51 -4.60 -0.78
C ASP A 51 -21.33 -5.12 0.04
N LEU A 52 -20.83 -6.33 -0.26
CA LEU A 52 -19.66 -6.89 0.40
C LEU A 52 -18.39 -6.08 0.09
N ALA A 53 -18.18 -5.71 -1.17
CA ALA A 53 -17.05 -4.88 -1.60
C ALA A 53 -17.05 -3.53 -0.85
N TYR A 54 -18.20 -2.86 -0.82
CA TYR A 54 -18.37 -1.61 -0.07
C TYR A 54 -18.13 -1.77 1.43
N GLN A 55 -18.73 -2.80 2.05
CA GLN A 55 -18.63 -3.02 3.50
C GLN A 55 -17.22 -3.39 3.97
N ARG A 56 -16.41 -4.01 3.11
CA ARG A 56 -15.06 -4.48 3.42
C ARG A 56 -13.96 -3.59 2.83
N GLY A 57 -14.32 -2.58 2.05
CA GLY A 57 -13.38 -1.59 1.52
C GLY A 57 -12.49 -2.11 0.38
N PHE A 58 -13.03 -2.92 -0.53
CA PHE A 58 -12.33 -3.33 -1.76
C PHE A 58 -13.14 -2.98 -3.02
N ASP A 59 -12.49 -3.01 -4.17
CA ASP A 59 -12.89 -2.25 -5.36
C ASP A 59 -13.61 -3.08 -6.44
N GLY A 60 -13.94 -4.34 -6.16
CA GLY A 60 -14.62 -5.21 -7.13
C GLY A 60 -14.02 -6.61 -7.20
N TYR A 61 -14.07 -7.26 -8.37
CA TYR A 61 -13.78 -8.70 -8.48
C TYR A 61 -13.03 -9.10 -9.75
N LEU A 62 -12.06 -10.00 -9.59
CA LEU A 62 -11.60 -10.89 -10.66
C LEU A 62 -12.57 -12.06 -10.80
N LEU A 63 -13.02 -12.32 -12.03
CA LEU A 63 -13.94 -13.38 -12.39
C LEU A 63 -13.18 -14.51 -13.07
N ASN A 64 -13.05 -15.65 -12.38
CA ASN A 64 -12.41 -16.85 -12.92
C ASN A 64 -13.40 -18.01 -13.03
N PHE A 65 -13.83 -18.33 -14.25
CA PHE A 65 -14.82 -19.37 -14.52
C PHE A 65 -14.15 -20.60 -15.17
N GLU A 66 -13.57 -21.47 -14.35
CA GLU A 66 -12.90 -22.72 -14.77
C GLU A 66 -13.82 -23.95 -14.73
N ALA A 67 -15.06 -23.78 -15.18
CA ALA A 67 -16.05 -24.85 -15.27
C ALA A 67 -16.85 -24.75 -16.57
N VAL A 68 -17.19 -25.90 -17.16
CA VAL A 68 -17.98 -25.96 -18.40
C VAL A 68 -19.41 -25.48 -18.13
N LEU A 69 -19.90 -24.55 -18.96
CA LEU A 69 -21.28 -24.07 -18.91
C LEU A 69 -22.16 -24.94 -19.83
N ARG A 70 -22.79 -25.98 -19.27
CA ARG A 70 -23.62 -26.94 -20.03
C ARG A 70 -24.85 -26.32 -20.69
N GLY A 71 -25.33 -25.18 -20.21
CA GLY A 71 -26.39 -24.41 -20.88
C GLY A 71 -25.92 -23.71 -22.16
N GLY A 72 -24.64 -23.87 -22.53
CA GLY A 72 -24.08 -23.42 -23.80
C GLY A 72 -24.24 -21.93 -24.01
N VAL A 73 -24.56 -21.55 -25.25
CA VAL A 73 -24.67 -20.15 -25.68
C VAL A 73 -25.69 -19.34 -24.85
N GLU A 74 -26.79 -19.94 -24.40
CA GLU A 74 -27.77 -19.18 -23.62
C GLU A 74 -27.30 -18.92 -22.18
N GLN A 75 -26.55 -19.86 -21.60
CA GLN A 75 -25.92 -19.63 -20.29
C GLN A 75 -24.79 -18.61 -20.36
N THR A 76 -23.97 -18.62 -21.43
CA THR A 76 -22.92 -17.60 -21.62
C THR A 76 -23.51 -16.22 -21.88
N ARG A 77 -24.63 -16.11 -22.61
CA ARG A 77 -25.37 -14.84 -22.75
C ARG A 77 -25.89 -14.30 -21.42
N ALA A 78 -26.46 -15.17 -20.59
CA ALA A 78 -26.90 -14.79 -19.24
C ALA A 78 -25.72 -14.36 -18.37
N LEU A 79 -24.57 -15.02 -18.48
CA LEU A 79 -23.34 -14.61 -17.80
C LEU A 79 -22.84 -13.23 -18.26
N THR A 80 -22.79 -12.97 -19.58
CA THR A 80 -22.47 -11.65 -20.11
C THR A 80 -23.37 -10.56 -19.53
N MET A 81 -24.67 -10.81 -19.44
CA MET A 81 -25.61 -9.88 -18.80
C MET A 81 -25.33 -9.72 -17.29
N TRP A 82 -25.03 -10.82 -16.60
CA TRP A 82 -24.72 -10.79 -15.17
C TRP A 82 -23.44 -10.01 -14.86
N ILE A 83 -22.40 -10.13 -15.69
CA ILE A 83 -21.17 -9.33 -15.59
C ILE A 83 -21.51 -7.83 -15.69
N ALA A 84 -22.37 -7.43 -16.63
CA ALA A 84 -22.81 -6.04 -16.76
C ALA A 84 -23.58 -5.56 -15.52
N MET A 85 -24.45 -6.42 -14.95
CA MET A 85 -25.15 -6.11 -13.70
C MET A 85 -24.18 -5.96 -12.53
N LEU A 86 -23.16 -6.82 -12.41
CA LEU A 86 -22.13 -6.72 -11.37
C LEU A 86 -21.37 -5.41 -11.47
N GLU A 87 -20.90 -5.06 -12.67
CA GLU A 87 -20.18 -3.81 -12.92
C GLU A 87 -21.03 -2.58 -12.53
N GLN A 88 -22.30 -2.57 -12.93
CA GLN A 88 -23.21 -1.47 -12.62
C GLN A 88 -23.46 -1.34 -11.11
N GLU A 89 -23.72 -2.46 -10.42
CA GLU A 89 -23.99 -2.46 -8.97
C GLU A 89 -22.72 -2.09 -8.18
N LEU A 90 -21.54 -2.52 -8.61
CA LEU A 90 -20.26 -2.11 -8.03
C LEU A 90 -20.02 -0.61 -8.21
N LYS A 91 -20.22 -0.06 -9.41
CA LYS A 91 -20.05 1.38 -9.64
C LYS A 91 -21.05 2.23 -8.86
N HIS A 92 -22.25 1.71 -8.64
CA HIS A 92 -23.25 2.35 -7.78
C HIS A 92 -22.78 2.37 -6.32
N LYS A 93 -22.34 1.23 -5.78
CA LYS A 93 -22.07 1.05 -4.35
C LYS A 93 -20.69 1.52 -3.91
N VAL A 94 -19.67 1.18 -4.68
CA VAL A 94 -18.25 1.44 -4.36
C VAL A 94 -17.78 2.74 -5.01
N GLY A 95 -18.12 2.96 -6.29
CA GLY A 95 -17.83 4.19 -7.01
C GLY A 95 -17.28 3.95 -8.42
N PRO A 96 -17.00 5.02 -9.18
CA PRO A 96 -16.60 4.91 -10.59
C PRO A 96 -15.27 4.19 -10.83
N HIS A 97 -14.45 4.02 -9.78
CA HIS A 97 -13.17 3.32 -9.80
C HIS A 97 -13.31 1.79 -9.64
N ALA A 98 -14.52 1.28 -9.39
CA ALA A 98 -14.71 -0.15 -9.19
C ALA A 98 -14.46 -0.97 -10.47
N GLU A 99 -13.92 -2.17 -10.30
CA GLU A 99 -13.44 -3.01 -11.40
C GLU A 99 -14.06 -4.41 -11.41
N VAL A 100 -14.35 -4.90 -12.62
CA VAL A 100 -14.74 -6.28 -12.90
C VAL A 100 -13.78 -6.81 -13.96
N VAL A 101 -12.90 -7.72 -13.57
CA VAL A 101 -11.87 -8.27 -14.47
C VAL A 101 -12.29 -9.65 -14.92
N TRP A 102 -12.38 -9.87 -16.23
CA TRP A 102 -12.69 -11.19 -16.80
C TRP A 102 -11.43 -11.97 -17.10
N TYR A 103 -11.31 -13.20 -16.57
CA TYR A 103 -10.22 -14.12 -16.92
C TYR A 103 -10.59 -14.98 -18.14
N ASP A 104 -9.67 -15.10 -19.09
CA ASP A 104 -9.78 -15.87 -20.33
C ASP A 104 -9.93 -17.37 -20.09
N SER A 105 -11.16 -17.82 -19.86
CA SER A 105 -11.47 -19.17 -19.41
C SER A 105 -12.47 -19.86 -20.35
N ILE A 106 -13.77 -19.66 -20.14
CA ILE A 106 -14.81 -20.19 -21.01
C ILE A 106 -14.96 -19.35 -22.28
N ILE A 107 -15.35 -20.02 -23.37
CA ILE A 107 -15.67 -19.37 -24.65
C ILE A 107 -17.19 -19.29 -24.86
N VAL A 108 -17.60 -18.56 -25.89
CA VAL A 108 -19.01 -18.21 -26.20
C VAL A 108 -19.98 -19.40 -26.24
N ASP A 109 -19.51 -20.62 -26.51
CA ASP A 109 -20.33 -21.84 -26.53
C ASP A 109 -20.36 -22.61 -25.19
N GLY A 110 -19.75 -22.06 -24.14
CA GLY A 110 -19.75 -22.61 -22.79
C GLY A 110 -18.62 -23.60 -22.51
N ARG A 111 -17.79 -23.94 -23.49
CA ARG A 111 -16.60 -24.79 -23.26
C ARG A 111 -15.52 -24.04 -22.49
N LEU A 112 -14.90 -24.71 -21.53
CA LEU A 112 -13.67 -24.24 -20.89
C LEU A 112 -12.51 -24.39 -21.88
N ARG A 113 -12.03 -23.26 -22.41
CA ARG A 113 -10.95 -23.24 -23.41
C ARG A 113 -10.27 -21.87 -23.42
N TRP A 114 -9.19 -21.75 -22.67
CA TRP A 114 -8.30 -20.59 -22.71
C TRP A 114 -7.85 -20.31 -24.14
N GLN A 115 -7.91 -19.04 -24.55
CA GLN A 115 -7.50 -18.59 -25.88
C GLN A 115 -6.08 -18.03 -25.89
N ASP A 116 -5.54 -17.74 -24.70
CA ASP A 116 -4.28 -17.04 -24.44
C ASP A 116 -4.21 -15.64 -25.08
N ARG A 117 -5.35 -15.12 -25.56
CA ARG A 117 -5.48 -13.81 -26.20
C ARG A 117 -6.94 -13.36 -26.27
N LEU A 118 -7.16 -12.07 -26.44
CA LEU A 118 -8.49 -11.57 -26.80
C LEU A 118 -8.82 -11.94 -28.25
N ASN A 119 -10.02 -12.48 -28.49
CA ASN A 119 -10.54 -12.75 -29.82
C ASN A 119 -12.09 -12.79 -29.82
N SER A 120 -12.71 -13.16 -30.93
CA SER A 120 -14.17 -13.12 -31.08
C SER A 120 -14.93 -14.10 -30.18
N VAL A 121 -14.31 -15.19 -29.71
CA VAL A 121 -15.01 -16.21 -28.90
C VAL A 121 -15.00 -15.91 -27.40
N ASN A 122 -14.17 -14.96 -26.93
CA ASN A 122 -14.16 -14.47 -25.54
C ASN A 122 -14.52 -12.97 -25.41
N LEU A 123 -14.56 -12.21 -26.52
CA LEU A 123 -15.00 -10.81 -26.55
C LEU A 123 -16.34 -10.54 -25.82
N PRO A 124 -17.39 -11.39 -25.92
CA PRO A 124 -18.66 -11.14 -25.25
C PRO A 124 -18.57 -10.99 -23.72
N PHE A 125 -17.55 -11.56 -23.08
CA PHE A 125 -17.35 -11.43 -21.63
C PHE A 125 -16.51 -10.21 -21.25
N PHE A 126 -15.61 -9.77 -22.14
CA PHE A 126 -14.80 -8.57 -21.95
C PHE A 126 -15.62 -7.28 -22.12
N LEU A 127 -16.54 -7.22 -23.09
CA LEU A 127 -17.32 -6.01 -23.36
C LEU A 127 -18.02 -5.42 -22.11
N PRO A 128 -18.74 -6.21 -21.29
CA PRO A 128 -19.34 -5.71 -20.05
C PRO A 128 -18.37 -5.59 -18.85
N SER A 129 -17.17 -6.17 -18.93
CA SER A 129 -16.15 -6.12 -17.87
C SER A 129 -15.36 -4.82 -17.93
N THR A 130 -14.68 -4.40 -16.87
CA THR A 130 -13.75 -3.27 -16.94
C THR A 130 -12.45 -3.67 -17.63
N ALA A 131 -11.96 -4.88 -17.39
CA ALA A 131 -10.70 -5.39 -17.94
C ALA A 131 -10.77 -6.86 -18.37
N PHE A 132 -9.81 -7.25 -19.20
CA PHE A 132 -9.58 -8.63 -19.64
C PHE A 132 -8.23 -9.11 -19.13
N PHE A 133 -8.18 -10.31 -18.55
CA PHE A 133 -6.97 -10.99 -18.13
C PHE A 133 -6.80 -12.25 -18.99
N SER A 134 -5.80 -12.26 -19.88
CA SER A 134 -5.49 -13.46 -20.68
C SER A 134 -4.94 -14.59 -19.83
N ASN A 135 -5.09 -15.83 -20.30
CA ASN A 135 -4.27 -16.92 -19.79
C ASN A 135 -2.78 -16.65 -20.05
N TYR A 136 -1.90 -17.43 -19.43
CA TYR A 136 -0.44 -17.20 -19.39
C TYR A 136 0.38 -18.16 -20.27
N THR A 137 -0.27 -19.04 -21.04
CA THR A 137 0.42 -20.01 -21.93
C THR A 137 0.50 -19.54 -23.38
N TRP A 138 0.45 -18.23 -23.65
CA TRP A 138 0.55 -17.68 -25.00
C TRP A 138 1.95 -17.84 -25.62
N PRO A 139 2.06 -18.00 -26.95
CA PRO A 139 3.30 -17.81 -27.70
C PRO A 139 3.57 -16.33 -28.00
N SER A 140 4.84 -15.98 -28.26
CA SER A 140 5.29 -14.58 -28.42
C SER A 140 4.50 -13.67 -29.38
N PRO A 141 3.83 -14.15 -30.46
CA PRO A 141 3.03 -13.25 -31.30
C PRO A 141 1.70 -12.78 -30.67
N TYR A 142 1.17 -13.50 -29.68
CA TYR A 142 -0.21 -13.29 -29.21
C TYR A 142 -0.49 -11.94 -28.54
N PRO A 143 0.44 -11.33 -27.78
CA PRO A 143 0.24 -9.95 -27.31
C PRO A 143 -0.02 -8.98 -28.46
N SER A 144 0.81 -8.99 -29.51
CA SER A 144 0.59 -8.11 -30.67
C SER A 144 -0.70 -8.43 -31.43
N MET A 145 -1.05 -9.71 -31.58
CA MET A 145 -2.33 -10.12 -32.20
C MET A 145 -3.54 -9.65 -31.37
N THR A 146 -3.42 -9.66 -30.04
CA THR A 146 -4.45 -9.14 -29.12
C THR A 146 -4.67 -7.65 -29.33
N ALA A 147 -3.57 -6.87 -29.37
CA ALA A 147 -3.63 -5.44 -29.61
C ALA A 147 -4.27 -5.14 -30.99
N GLN A 148 -3.83 -5.83 -32.04
CA GLN A 148 -4.39 -5.69 -33.39
C GLN A 148 -5.88 -6.04 -33.43
N TYR A 149 -6.30 -7.10 -32.74
CA TYR A 149 -7.70 -7.50 -32.67
C TYR A 149 -8.55 -6.40 -32.04
N LEU A 150 -8.17 -5.87 -30.87
CA LEU A 150 -8.91 -4.79 -30.21
C LEU A 150 -9.02 -3.53 -31.09
N LEU A 151 -7.91 -3.12 -31.70
CA LEU A 151 -7.86 -1.94 -32.58
C LEU A 151 -8.67 -2.12 -33.87
N SER A 152 -8.93 -3.35 -34.30
CA SER A 152 -9.78 -3.65 -35.46
C SER A 152 -11.29 -3.54 -35.17
N LEU A 153 -11.69 -3.48 -33.89
CA LEU A 153 -13.10 -3.41 -33.51
C LEU A 153 -13.66 -2.00 -33.71
N ASP A 154 -14.90 -1.94 -34.18
CA ASP A 154 -15.68 -0.70 -34.23
C ASP A 154 -16.16 -0.32 -32.83
N GLN A 155 -15.37 0.53 -32.15
CA GLN A 155 -15.62 0.96 -30.78
C GLN A 155 -16.95 1.71 -30.60
N SER A 156 -17.56 2.25 -31.67
CA SER A 156 -18.85 2.96 -31.60
C SER A 156 -20.02 2.03 -31.25
N LYS A 157 -19.83 0.71 -31.35
CA LYS A 157 -20.84 -0.30 -31.01
C LYS A 157 -20.88 -0.65 -29.53
N PHE A 158 -19.95 -0.14 -28.73
CA PHE A 158 -19.82 -0.48 -27.31
C PHE A 158 -20.26 0.70 -26.44
N HIS A 159 -20.98 0.42 -25.35
CA HIS A 159 -21.37 1.44 -24.37
C HIS A 159 -20.16 2.12 -23.73
N HIS A 160 -19.07 1.37 -23.56
CA HIS A 160 -17.80 1.83 -23.05
C HIS A 160 -16.71 1.45 -24.05
N PRO A 161 -16.10 2.43 -24.73
CA PRO A 161 -14.93 2.19 -25.57
C PRO A 161 -13.84 1.48 -24.76
N LYS A 162 -13.20 0.47 -25.37
CA LYS A 162 -12.13 -0.31 -24.76
C LYS A 162 -10.77 0.20 -25.21
N GLN A 163 -9.81 0.14 -24.30
CA GLN A 163 -8.45 0.60 -24.51
C GLN A 163 -7.45 -0.55 -24.36
N LEU A 164 -6.25 -0.40 -24.90
CA LEU A 164 -5.22 -1.45 -24.84
C LEU A 164 -4.80 -1.73 -23.39
N GLN A 165 -4.78 -0.71 -22.54
CA GLN A 165 -4.50 -0.87 -21.11
C GLN A 165 -5.58 -1.65 -20.34
N ASP A 166 -6.78 -1.85 -20.89
CA ASP A 166 -7.82 -2.68 -20.29
C ASP A 166 -7.51 -4.18 -20.47
N ILE A 167 -6.47 -4.52 -21.22
CA ILE A 167 -6.03 -5.90 -21.49
C ILE A 167 -4.76 -6.18 -20.70
N TYR A 168 -4.88 -7.09 -19.75
CA TYR A 168 -3.80 -7.63 -18.93
C TYR A 168 -3.36 -8.97 -19.51
N ILE A 169 -2.16 -9.00 -20.08
CA ILE A 169 -1.57 -10.25 -20.57
C ILE A 169 -0.97 -11.02 -19.39
N GLY A 170 -1.43 -12.25 -19.20
CA GLY A 170 -1.03 -13.10 -18.09
C GLY A 170 0.41 -13.56 -18.17
N VAL A 171 1.14 -13.49 -17.06
CA VAL A 171 2.49 -14.04 -16.89
C VAL A 171 2.50 -14.85 -15.60
N ASP A 172 2.74 -16.16 -15.69
CA ASP A 172 2.86 -17.02 -14.51
C ASP A 172 4.26 -16.91 -13.91
N VAL A 173 4.35 -16.38 -12.70
CA VAL A 173 5.62 -16.20 -11.98
C VAL A 173 6.22 -17.55 -11.61
N TRP A 174 5.43 -18.62 -11.49
CA TRP A 174 5.96 -19.98 -11.32
C TRP A 174 6.48 -20.62 -12.63
N GLY A 175 6.19 -20.02 -13.78
CA GLY A 175 6.71 -20.47 -15.07
C GLY A 175 6.00 -21.69 -15.67
N ARG A 176 4.79 -22.05 -15.22
CA ARG A 176 4.07 -23.25 -15.71
C ARG A 176 3.52 -23.01 -17.12
N GLY A 177 4.35 -23.24 -18.12
CA GLY A 177 4.02 -23.03 -19.53
C GLY A 177 4.08 -21.57 -19.98
N SER A 178 4.50 -20.65 -19.09
CA SER A 178 4.76 -19.26 -19.42
C SER A 178 6.11 -19.10 -20.12
N HIS A 179 6.18 -18.19 -21.09
CA HIS A 179 7.44 -17.86 -21.76
C HIS A 179 8.49 -17.37 -20.74
N GLY A 180 9.74 -17.77 -20.91
CA GLY A 180 10.85 -17.36 -20.03
C GLY A 180 11.00 -18.14 -18.73
N GLY A 181 10.06 -19.02 -18.37
CA GLY A 181 10.19 -19.95 -17.24
C GLY A 181 9.88 -19.38 -15.85
N GLY A 182 9.25 -18.21 -15.75
CA GLY A 182 8.87 -17.61 -14.46
C GLY A 182 10.07 -17.09 -13.65
N GLY A 183 9.86 -16.73 -12.38
CA GLY A 183 10.86 -16.18 -11.45
C GLY A 183 11.64 -15.04 -12.10
N PHE A 184 12.97 -15.06 -11.95
CA PHE A 184 13.84 -14.10 -12.64
C PHE A 184 13.83 -14.21 -14.17
N GLY A 185 13.23 -15.24 -14.76
CA GLY A 185 13.03 -15.35 -16.21
C GLY A 185 11.78 -14.66 -16.74
N LEU A 186 10.87 -14.19 -15.87
CA LEU A 186 9.57 -13.64 -16.29
C LEU A 186 9.67 -12.35 -17.11
N TYR A 187 10.77 -11.58 -16.97
CA TYR A 187 11.01 -10.36 -17.76
C TYR A 187 11.02 -10.63 -19.27
N LYS A 188 11.37 -11.87 -19.68
CA LYS A 188 11.35 -12.30 -21.08
C LYS A 188 9.92 -12.32 -21.63
N ALA A 189 8.95 -12.75 -20.82
CA ALA A 189 7.54 -12.66 -21.18
C ALA A 189 7.08 -11.20 -21.22
N ILE A 190 7.37 -10.41 -20.19
CA ILE A 190 6.97 -8.98 -20.16
C ILE A 190 7.55 -8.23 -21.37
N SER A 191 8.76 -8.55 -21.82
CA SER A 191 9.37 -7.97 -23.02
C SER A 191 8.58 -8.24 -24.31
N HIS A 192 7.78 -9.31 -24.37
CA HIS A 192 6.87 -9.59 -25.49
C HIS A 192 5.48 -8.97 -25.32
N VAL A 193 5.04 -8.73 -24.07
CA VAL A 193 3.84 -7.92 -23.81
C VAL A 193 4.09 -6.47 -24.20
N ASP A 194 5.34 -6.01 -24.01
CA ASP A 194 5.86 -4.71 -24.40
C ASP A 194 4.92 -3.55 -24.00
N PRO A 195 4.74 -3.29 -22.69
CA PRO A 195 3.77 -2.32 -22.20
C PRO A 195 3.96 -0.90 -22.76
N GLU A 196 5.21 -0.50 -23.03
CA GLU A 196 5.55 0.81 -23.57
C GLU A 196 5.15 0.93 -25.06
N PHE A 197 5.52 -0.04 -25.90
CA PHE A 197 5.28 0.05 -27.34
C PHE A 197 3.88 -0.43 -27.75
N LEU A 198 3.42 -1.56 -27.22
CA LEU A 198 2.10 -2.11 -27.55
C LEU A 198 0.97 -1.47 -26.74
N GLY A 199 1.27 -0.83 -25.60
CA GLY A 199 0.25 -0.21 -24.73
C GLY A 199 -0.62 -1.21 -23.97
N LEU A 200 -0.20 -2.48 -23.88
CA LEU A 200 -0.89 -3.54 -23.14
C LEU A 200 -0.48 -3.54 -21.66
N SER A 201 -1.35 -4.05 -20.80
CA SER A 201 -1.07 -4.29 -19.39
C SER A 201 -0.54 -5.70 -19.15
N VAL A 202 0.06 -5.95 -17.97
CA VAL A 202 0.55 -7.26 -17.53
C VAL A 202 -0.18 -7.69 -16.27
N ALA A 203 -0.57 -8.96 -16.18
CA ALA A 203 -1.04 -9.57 -14.95
C ALA A 203 -0.06 -10.65 -14.47
N LEU A 204 0.50 -10.48 -13.28
CA LEU A 204 1.41 -11.44 -12.65
C LEU A 204 0.63 -12.45 -11.81
N PHE A 205 0.58 -13.70 -12.28
CA PHE A 205 -0.06 -14.81 -11.58
C PHE A 205 0.93 -15.49 -10.62
N GLY A 206 0.55 -15.64 -9.36
CA GLY A 206 1.37 -16.31 -8.34
C GLY A 206 2.60 -15.52 -7.88
N HIS A 207 2.51 -14.18 -7.81
CA HIS A 207 3.63 -13.31 -7.45
C HIS A 207 4.11 -13.44 -5.99
N ALA A 208 3.36 -14.12 -5.11
CA ALA A 208 3.84 -14.55 -3.79
C ALA A 208 4.99 -15.57 -3.87
N TRP A 209 5.37 -16.00 -5.08
CA TRP A 209 6.49 -16.89 -5.38
C TRP A 209 7.77 -16.55 -4.61
N THR A 210 8.13 -15.28 -4.46
CA THR A 210 9.32 -14.83 -3.73
C THR A 210 9.35 -15.29 -2.28
N TRP A 211 8.18 -15.47 -1.66
CA TRP A 211 8.04 -16.07 -0.34
C TRP A 211 7.83 -17.58 -0.44
N GLU A 212 6.84 -18.01 -1.23
CA GLU A 212 6.40 -19.41 -1.29
C GLU A 212 7.48 -20.38 -1.80
N SER A 213 8.43 -19.92 -2.63
CA SER A 213 9.52 -20.77 -3.14
C SER A 213 10.66 -20.99 -2.15
N GLU A 214 10.73 -20.16 -1.10
CA GLU A 214 11.88 -20.12 -0.19
C GLU A 214 11.52 -20.38 1.29
N GLN A 215 10.25 -20.21 1.70
CA GLN A 215 9.82 -20.19 3.11
C GLN A 215 10.26 -21.38 3.97
N ASP A 216 10.40 -22.57 3.39
CA ASP A 216 10.78 -23.80 4.09
C ASP A 216 12.30 -24.06 4.09
N LYS A 217 13.11 -23.19 3.47
CA LYS A 217 14.56 -23.37 3.38
C LYS A 217 15.27 -22.88 4.64
N GLN A 218 16.33 -23.58 5.03
CA GLN A 218 17.16 -23.18 6.17
C GLN A 218 17.78 -21.80 5.94
N GLY A 219 17.65 -20.91 6.92
CA GLY A 219 18.19 -19.56 6.86
C GLY A 219 17.26 -18.52 6.22
N TRP A 220 16.07 -18.93 5.76
CA TRP A 220 15.05 -17.99 5.30
C TRP A 220 14.57 -17.10 6.46
N SER A 221 14.49 -15.82 6.20
CA SER A 221 14.08 -14.79 7.16
C SER A 221 13.37 -13.65 6.43
N TRP A 222 12.71 -12.75 7.17
CA TRP A 222 12.16 -11.52 6.59
C TRP A 222 13.20 -10.68 5.86
N LYS A 223 14.47 -10.70 6.31
CA LYS A 223 15.55 -9.98 5.64
C LYS A 223 15.87 -10.60 4.28
N SER A 224 16.08 -11.91 4.22
CA SER A 224 16.36 -12.59 2.94
C SER A 224 15.17 -12.54 1.99
N TRP A 225 13.94 -12.58 2.51
CA TRP A 225 12.73 -12.32 1.72
C TRP A 225 12.75 -10.93 1.10
N TRP A 226 13.00 -9.90 1.91
CA TRP A 226 13.06 -8.52 1.42
C TRP A 226 14.10 -8.34 0.31
N GLU A 227 15.30 -8.90 0.48
CA GLU A 227 16.35 -8.87 -0.55
C GLU A 227 15.89 -9.58 -1.84
N TYR A 228 15.24 -10.74 -1.72
CA TYR A 228 14.74 -11.50 -2.86
C TYR A 228 13.60 -10.79 -3.60
N GLU A 229 12.68 -10.17 -2.86
CA GLU A 229 11.60 -9.32 -3.39
C GLU A 229 12.18 -8.14 -4.17
N ASN A 230 13.13 -7.41 -3.59
CA ASN A 230 13.76 -6.26 -4.25
C ASN A 230 14.48 -6.66 -5.53
N ASN A 231 15.21 -7.76 -5.53
CA ASN A 231 15.92 -8.22 -6.72
C ASN A 231 14.95 -8.51 -7.88
N LEU A 232 13.79 -9.11 -7.62
CA LEU A 232 12.79 -9.38 -8.65
C LEU A 232 12.13 -8.10 -9.17
N TRP A 233 11.70 -7.22 -8.26
CA TRP A 233 10.87 -6.06 -8.61
C TRP A 233 11.67 -4.84 -9.03
N LEU A 234 12.77 -4.56 -8.34
CA LEU A 234 13.52 -3.31 -8.44
C LEU A 234 14.94 -3.50 -8.97
N GLY A 235 15.48 -4.72 -8.88
CA GLY A 235 16.80 -5.09 -9.36
C GLY A 235 17.85 -5.21 -8.24
N PRO A 236 19.10 -5.54 -8.60
CA PRO A 236 20.13 -5.87 -7.62
C PRO A 236 20.58 -4.66 -6.78
N LYS A 237 21.00 -4.94 -5.54
CA LYS A 237 21.49 -3.91 -4.60
C LYS A 237 22.80 -3.26 -5.07
N GLN A 238 23.64 -3.96 -5.83
CA GLN A 238 24.88 -3.40 -6.38
C GLN A 238 24.74 -3.09 -7.87
N LEU A 239 25.29 -1.94 -8.29
CA LEU A 239 25.29 -1.56 -9.70
C LEU A 239 26.20 -2.51 -10.49
N GLY A 240 25.69 -3.06 -11.59
CA GLY A 240 26.44 -4.00 -12.44
C GLY A 240 26.46 -5.45 -11.94
N GLU A 241 25.80 -5.75 -10.82
CA GLU A 241 25.62 -7.14 -10.37
C GLU A 241 24.76 -7.92 -11.37
N GLU A 242 25.27 -9.06 -11.82
CA GLU A 242 24.53 -9.96 -12.70
C GLU A 242 23.53 -10.80 -11.88
N VAL A 243 22.25 -10.69 -12.22
CA VAL A 243 21.21 -11.54 -11.63
C VAL A 243 21.13 -12.84 -12.42
N PRO A 244 21.42 -14.00 -11.80
CA PRO A 244 21.39 -15.28 -12.50
C PRO A 244 19.95 -15.64 -12.87
N VAL A 245 19.71 -15.82 -14.17
CA VAL A 245 18.42 -16.29 -14.69
C VAL A 245 18.55 -17.78 -15.03
N PRO A 246 17.82 -18.67 -14.34
CA PRO A 246 17.86 -20.09 -14.65
C PRO A 246 17.52 -20.38 -16.13
N ALA A 247 18.16 -21.40 -16.69
CA ALA A 247 17.77 -21.91 -18.00
C ALA A 247 16.34 -22.47 -17.93
N TYR A 248 15.54 -22.25 -18.97
CA TYR A 248 14.18 -22.75 -19.06
C TYR A 248 13.99 -23.63 -20.30
N ALA A 249 13.06 -24.57 -20.20
CA ALA A 249 12.70 -25.42 -21.33
C ALA A 249 11.73 -24.67 -22.27
N LEU A 250 12.07 -24.60 -23.55
CA LEU A 250 11.17 -24.09 -24.58
C LEU A 250 10.00 -25.06 -24.77
N ARG A 251 8.81 -24.51 -25.04
CA ARG A 251 7.66 -25.33 -25.41
C ARG A 251 7.86 -25.91 -26.80
N GLU A 252 7.15 -27.00 -27.08
CA GLU A 252 7.18 -27.63 -28.40
C GLU A 252 6.76 -26.62 -29.48
N GLY A 253 7.62 -26.40 -30.48
CA GLY A 253 7.38 -25.46 -31.57
C GLY A 253 7.61 -23.98 -31.24
N GLU A 254 8.06 -23.65 -30.03
CA GLU A 254 8.41 -22.28 -29.65
C GLU A 254 9.74 -21.86 -30.29
N PRO A 255 9.79 -20.75 -31.05
CA PRO A 255 11.04 -20.29 -31.66
C PRO A 255 12.02 -19.81 -30.58
N MET A 256 13.31 -19.98 -30.84
CA MET A 256 14.34 -19.34 -30.03
C MET A 256 14.23 -17.81 -30.20
N CYS A 257 14.28 -17.10 -29.08
CA CYS A 257 14.38 -15.64 -29.05
C CYS A 257 15.50 -15.24 -28.09
N GLU A 258 16.34 -14.31 -28.54
CA GLU A 258 17.40 -13.76 -27.71
C GLU A 258 16.84 -12.68 -26.80
N HIS A 259 17.21 -12.77 -25.51
CA HIS A 259 16.90 -11.78 -24.51
C HIS A 259 18.21 -11.28 -23.93
N GLY A 260 18.27 -9.98 -23.61
CA GLY A 260 19.40 -9.38 -22.91
C GLY A 260 19.51 -9.85 -21.46
N PRO A 261 20.37 -9.20 -20.65
CA PRO A 261 20.46 -9.47 -19.21
C PRO A 261 19.11 -9.28 -18.51
N PHE A 262 19.01 -9.81 -17.29
CA PHE A 262 17.83 -9.64 -16.44
C PHE A 262 17.37 -8.18 -16.38
N LYS A 263 16.06 -7.97 -16.47
CA LYS A 263 15.41 -6.68 -16.23
C LYS A 263 14.42 -6.83 -15.07
N PRO A 264 14.50 -5.98 -14.03
CA PRO A 264 13.52 -5.98 -12.96
C PRO A 264 12.13 -5.56 -13.47
N ILE A 265 11.09 -5.95 -12.75
CA ILE A 265 9.70 -5.70 -13.16
C ILE A 265 9.43 -4.19 -13.32
N ALA A 266 9.99 -3.36 -12.43
CA ALA A 266 9.79 -1.92 -12.46
C ALA A 266 10.31 -1.24 -13.74
N ASP A 267 11.28 -1.84 -14.44
CA ASP A 267 11.83 -1.26 -15.70
C ASP A 267 10.80 -1.26 -16.85
N PHE A 268 9.73 -2.04 -16.73
CA PHE A 268 8.68 -2.14 -17.75
C PHE A 268 7.51 -1.18 -17.55
N PHE A 269 7.46 -0.45 -16.42
CA PHE A 269 6.31 0.37 -16.07
C PHE A 269 6.73 1.75 -15.58
N PRO A 270 6.02 2.82 -16.00
CA PRO A 270 6.28 4.14 -15.47
C PRO A 270 5.88 4.21 -13.99
N ARG A 271 6.73 4.84 -13.19
CA ARG A 271 6.46 5.11 -11.78
C ARG A 271 5.29 6.08 -11.66
N ARG A 272 4.34 5.77 -10.79
CA ARG A 272 3.26 6.67 -10.40
C ARG A 272 3.41 7.04 -8.92
N PRO A 273 3.25 8.33 -8.56
CA PRO A 273 3.29 8.74 -7.17
C PRO A 273 2.04 8.24 -6.41
N PRO A 274 2.09 8.22 -5.07
CA PRO A 274 0.90 8.07 -4.25
C PRO A 274 -0.11 9.20 -4.52
N PRO A 275 -1.37 9.03 -4.08
CA PRO A 275 -2.36 10.11 -4.14
C PRO A 275 -1.84 11.41 -3.52
N ASN A 276 -2.32 12.53 -4.04
CA ASN A 276 -1.87 13.84 -3.59
C ASN A 276 -2.08 14.04 -2.08
N PRO A 277 -1.03 14.43 -1.33
CA PRO A 277 -1.09 14.73 0.10
C PRO A 277 -2.15 15.75 0.55
N ALA A 278 -2.61 16.62 -0.36
CA ALA A 278 -3.69 17.57 -0.07
C ALA A 278 -5.08 16.90 0.00
N HIS A 279 -5.22 15.72 -0.57
CA HIS A 279 -6.46 14.94 -0.52
C HIS A 279 -6.38 13.82 0.51
N LEU A 280 -5.27 13.09 0.55
CA LEU A 280 -4.98 12.01 1.48
C LEU A 280 -3.56 12.22 2.02
N PRO A 281 -3.37 12.50 3.32
CA PRO A 281 -2.04 12.59 3.93
C PRO A 281 -1.19 11.39 3.54
N PHE A 282 0.03 11.66 3.12
CA PHE A 282 1.03 10.62 2.95
C PHE A 282 1.70 10.39 4.30
N PHE A 283 1.74 9.14 4.77
CA PHE A 283 2.48 8.77 5.97
C PHE A 283 3.09 7.39 5.79
N THR A 284 4.37 7.26 6.14
CA THR A 284 5.06 5.99 6.18
C THR A 284 5.96 5.89 7.40
N THR A 285 6.04 4.67 7.95
CA THR A 285 7.04 4.25 8.93
C THR A 285 7.98 3.20 8.34
N PHE A 286 8.02 3.08 7.00
CA PHE A 286 8.82 2.10 6.29
C PHE A 286 8.65 0.67 6.81
N SER A 287 7.39 0.32 7.09
CA SER A 287 7.03 -1.00 7.60
C SER A 287 6.62 -1.90 6.44
N PRO A 288 7.22 -3.09 6.28
CA PRO A 288 6.75 -4.10 5.33
C PRO A 288 5.47 -4.80 5.80
N GLY A 289 4.94 -4.48 7.00
CA GLY A 289 3.81 -5.18 7.62
C GLY A 289 4.22 -6.48 8.32
N VAL A 290 5.50 -6.64 8.60
CA VAL A 290 6.08 -7.79 9.30
C VAL A 290 7.22 -7.31 10.20
N GLY A 291 7.48 -8.02 11.29
CA GLY A 291 8.60 -7.66 12.15
C GLY A 291 8.77 -8.56 13.36
N TRP A 292 9.85 -8.33 14.08
CA TRP A 292 10.14 -8.96 15.37
C TRP A 292 9.85 -8.05 16.55
N SER A 293 9.88 -6.76 16.30
CA SER A 293 9.77 -5.73 17.32
C SER A 293 8.59 -4.81 16.99
N TRP A 294 8.11 -4.08 17.99
CA TRP A 294 7.26 -2.91 17.77
C TRP A 294 7.85 -1.72 18.52
N PHE A 295 7.95 -0.58 17.85
CA PHE A 295 8.51 0.65 18.39
C PHE A 295 7.45 1.73 18.50
N VAL A 296 7.52 2.50 19.58
CA VAL A 296 6.72 3.71 19.79
C VAL A 296 7.64 4.81 20.29
N ARG A 297 7.76 5.90 19.52
CA ARG A 297 8.68 7.02 19.80
C ARG A 297 10.13 6.56 20.00
N GLY A 298 10.60 5.63 19.18
CA GLY A 298 11.95 5.07 19.27
C GLY A 298 12.17 4.05 20.37
N ALA A 299 11.19 3.79 21.24
CA ALA A 299 11.30 2.79 22.30
C ALA A 299 10.70 1.45 21.83
N GLN A 300 11.43 0.35 22.02
CA GLN A 300 10.92 -0.99 21.76
C GLN A 300 9.90 -1.38 22.83
N VAL A 301 8.63 -1.46 22.46
CA VAL A 301 7.52 -1.83 23.36
C VAL A 301 7.10 -3.29 23.23
N LEU A 302 7.50 -3.96 22.16
CA LEU A 302 7.29 -5.40 21.94
C LEU A 302 8.55 -6.02 21.35
N ARG A 303 8.86 -7.24 21.79
CA ARG A 303 9.75 -8.18 21.09
C ARG A 303 9.06 -9.54 21.03
N SER A 304 8.84 -10.04 19.82
CA SER A 304 8.28 -11.36 19.53
C SER A 304 9.40 -12.33 19.19
N GLU A 305 9.34 -13.56 19.71
CA GLU A 305 10.28 -14.65 19.38
C GLU A 305 9.92 -15.36 18.07
N SER A 306 8.66 -15.28 17.63
CA SER A 306 8.16 -15.89 16.39
C SER A 306 7.85 -14.86 15.30
N GLY A 307 8.07 -13.57 15.58
CA GLY A 307 7.68 -12.45 14.74
C GLY A 307 6.16 -12.20 14.76
N TRP A 308 5.74 -11.22 13.99
CA TRP A 308 4.35 -10.87 13.75
C TRP A 308 4.16 -10.43 12.29
N THR A 309 2.94 -10.56 11.79
CA THR A 309 2.53 -10.08 10.47
C THR A 309 1.20 -9.35 10.58
N ASP A 310 1.10 -8.19 9.96
CA ASP A 310 -0.12 -7.40 9.83
C ASP A 310 0.00 -6.48 8.60
N VAL A 311 -0.71 -6.85 7.53
CA VAL A 311 -0.70 -6.12 6.25
C VAL A 311 -1.27 -4.70 6.40
N HIS A 312 -2.10 -4.44 7.41
CA HIS A 312 -2.56 -3.08 7.70
C HIS A 312 -1.40 -2.14 8.09
N LYS A 313 -0.27 -2.70 8.53
CA LYS A 313 0.92 -1.95 8.91
C LYS A 313 1.91 -1.78 7.76
N THR A 314 1.63 -2.31 6.58
CA THR A 314 2.48 -2.09 5.42
C THR A 314 2.37 -0.64 4.97
N THR A 315 3.49 0.05 4.88
CA THR A 315 3.59 1.43 4.37
C THR A 315 4.64 1.49 3.26
N SER A 316 4.72 2.62 2.56
CA SER A 316 5.75 2.80 1.51
C SER A 316 7.16 2.61 2.08
N MET A 317 8.00 1.85 1.39
CA MET A 317 9.39 1.64 1.82
C MET A 317 10.33 2.79 1.39
N GLY A 318 9.80 3.90 0.89
CA GLY A 318 10.59 4.97 0.29
C GLY A 318 10.99 4.53 -1.13
N ASP A 319 10.11 4.80 -2.09
CA ASP A 319 10.22 4.24 -3.43
C ASP A 319 11.46 4.73 -4.20
N LEU A 320 12.11 5.80 -3.74
CA LEU A 320 13.37 6.33 -4.29
C LEU A 320 14.62 5.83 -3.53
N LEU A 321 14.45 5.11 -2.41
CA LEU A 321 15.54 4.49 -1.65
C LEU A 321 15.93 3.12 -2.21
N PHE A 322 15.03 2.44 -2.92
CA PHE A 322 15.25 1.08 -3.41
C PHE A 322 15.23 1.01 -4.95
N PRO A 323 16.06 0.14 -5.56
CA PRO A 323 16.98 -0.81 -4.92
C PRO A 323 18.26 -0.12 -4.41
N ARG A 324 18.50 1.11 -4.87
CA ARG A 324 19.67 1.94 -4.57
C ARG A 324 19.24 3.41 -4.56
N PRO A 325 19.52 4.17 -3.49
CA PRO A 325 19.27 5.60 -3.51
C PRO A 325 20.17 6.29 -4.54
N ASN A 326 19.59 7.19 -5.33
CA ASN A 326 20.36 7.98 -6.29
C ASN A 326 20.75 9.32 -5.68
N LEU A 327 21.93 9.38 -5.06
CA LEU A 327 22.48 10.61 -4.52
C LEU A 327 22.84 11.59 -5.64
N ALA A 328 22.73 12.88 -5.34
CA ALA A 328 23.23 13.95 -6.21
C ALA A 328 23.94 15.01 -5.36
N TRP A 329 24.85 15.76 -5.95
CA TRP A 329 25.41 16.95 -5.30
C TRP A 329 24.32 18.02 -5.12
N GLU A 330 24.25 18.63 -3.93
CA GLU A 330 23.36 19.78 -3.70
C GLU A 330 23.96 21.05 -4.30
N ASP A 331 25.27 21.24 -4.15
CA ASP A 331 25.97 22.49 -4.47
C ASP A 331 26.37 22.62 -5.96
N GLY A 332 25.80 21.80 -6.85
CA GLY A 332 26.08 21.79 -8.29
C GLY A 332 27.12 20.76 -8.74
N ASP A 333 27.60 20.88 -9.98
CA ASP A 333 28.54 19.93 -10.59
C ASP A 333 29.92 20.02 -9.93
N ARG A 334 30.37 18.91 -9.34
CA ARG A 334 31.73 18.74 -8.82
C ARG A 334 32.50 17.74 -9.69
N GLU A 335 33.81 17.89 -9.79
CA GLU A 335 34.67 16.89 -10.45
C GLU A 335 34.74 15.57 -9.66
N GLU A 336 34.49 15.66 -8.35
CA GLU A 336 34.43 14.52 -7.45
C GLU A 336 33.21 13.63 -7.75
N ALA A 337 33.42 12.31 -7.71
CA ALA A 337 32.34 11.35 -7.79
C ALA A 337 31.37 11.54 -6.61
N VAL A 338 30.06 11.59 -6.91
CA VAL A 338 29.03 11.62 -5.87
C VAL A 338 29.18 10.39 -4.97
N PRO A 339 29.06 10.54 -3.64
CA PRO A 339 29.03 9.41 -2.72
C PRO A 339 28.02 8.35 -3.16
N VAL A 340 28.32 7.09 -2.84
CA VAL A 340 27.43 5.97 -3.14
C VAL A 340 26.58 5.68 -1.91
N ALA A 341 25.30 5.40 -2.10
CA ALA A 341 24.40 4.99 -1.04
C ALA A 341 23.87 3.57 -1.25
N THR A 342 23.66 2.85 -0.15
CA THR A 342 22.87 1.61 -0.13
C THR A 342 21.81 1.70 0.94
N SER A 343 20.69 1.02 0.74
CA SER A 343 19.57 0.97 1.67
C SER A 343 19.33 -0.46 2.17
N ASP A 344 18.86 -0.58 3.40
CA ASP A 344 18.39 -1.84 3.98
C ASP A 344 17.31 -1.55 5.02
N ILE A 345 16.44 -2.52 5.29
CA ILE A 345 15.47 -2.39 6.39
C ILE A 345 16.22 -2.59 7.71
N SER A 346 16.05 -1.65 8.64
CA SER A 346 16.47 -1.81 10.03
C SER A 346 15.28 -2.26 10.88
N ILE A 347 15.38 -3.46 11.46
CA ILE A 347 14.33 -4.09 12.28
C ILE A 347 14.60 -3.98 13.79
N ASP A 348 15.78 -3.48 14.17
CA ASP A 348 16.25 -3.41 15.55
C ASP A 348 16.25 -1.98 16.11
N ASP A 349 16.09 -0.96 15.27
CA ASP A 349 15.94 0.44 15.68
C ASP A 349 14.97 1.16 14.75
N ALA A 350 13.82 1.58 15.27
CA ALA A 350 12.78 2.27 14.50
C ALA A 350 12.06 3.32 15.34
N TRP A 351 11.54 4.36 14.68
CA TRP A 351 10.75 5.40 15.35
C TRP A 351 9.34 4.92 15.71
N LEU A 352 8.64 4.31 14.76
CA LEU A 352 7.28 3.79 14.90
C LEU A 352 7.11 2.48 14.13
N GLY A 353 6.33 1.54 14.67
CA GLY A 353 6.00 0.30 13.98
C GLY A 353 7.11 -0.75 14.03
N SER A 354 7.35 -1.46 12.93
CA SER A 354 8.30 -2.60 12.87
C SER A 354 9.75 -2.22 12.61
N SER A 355 9.97 -1.15 11.86
CA SER A 355 11.24 -0.94 11.16
C SER A 355 11.48 0.52 10.79
N SER A 356 12.73 0.84 10.49
CA SER A 356 13.16 2.04 9.78
C SER A 356 13.93 1.64 8.51
N VAL A 357 14.32 2.59 7.68
CA VAL A 357 15.28 2.33 6.58
C VAL A 357 16.64 2.88 6.96
N ALA A 358 17.65 2.01 6.99
CA ALA A 358 19.04 2.39 7.14
C ALA A 358 19.62 2.71 5.76
N VAL A 359 20.11 3.93 5.57
CA VAL A 359 20.85 4.34 4.37
C VAL A 359 22.31 4.52 4.75
N VAL A 360 23.17 3.69 4.20
CA VAL A 360 24.62 3.78 4.38
C VAL A 360 25.19 4.60 3.22
N ILE A 361 25.80 5.74 3.54
CA ILE A 361 26.46 6.63 2.59
C ILE A 361 27.96 6.40 2.69
N SER A 362 28.60 6.12 1.55
CA SER A 362 30.03 5.90 1.43
C SER A 362 30.62 6.93 0.46
N ALA A 363 31.43 7.84 1.00
CA ALA A 363 32.15 8.84 0.22
C ALA A 363 33.61 8.37 0.03
N PRO A 364 34.10 8.28 -1.22
CA PRO A 364 35.49 7.95 -1.47
C PRO A 364 36.42 9.09 -1.00
N GLY A 365 37.67 8.74 -0.73
CA GLY A 365 38.71 9.74 -0.51
C GLY A 365 38.92 10.62 -1.75
N SER A 366 39.16 11.90 -1.54
CA SER A 366 39.33 12.91 -2.59
C SER A 366 40.43 13.90 -2.23
N VAL A 367 41.20 14.29 -3.24
CA VAL A 367 42.27 15.30 -3.14
C VAL A 367 41.82 16.68 -3.62
N SER A 368 40.52 16.83 -3.94
CA SER A 368 39.95 18.11 -4.38
C SER A 368 39.99 19.14 -3.25
N GLU A 369 40.17 20.42 -3.59
CA GLU A 369 40.25 21.50 -2.60
C GLU A 369 38.97 21.63 -1.75
N ASP A 370 37.81 21.27 -2.34
CA ASP A 370 36.50 21.33 -1.68
C ASP A 370 36.07 20.00 -1.02
N ALA A 371 36.95 18.99 -0.99
CA ALA A 371 36.61 17.66 -0.47
C ALA A 371 36.39 17.63 1.07
N PHE A 372 36.80 18.69 1.77
CA PHE A 372 36.58 18.85 3.21
C PHE A 372 35.08 18.92 3.57
N PHE A 373 34.25 19.55 2.74
CA PHE A 373 32.82 19.70 2.97
C PHE A 373 32.00 19.22 1.77
N ARG A 374 31.12 18.25 2.01
CA ARG A 374 30.29 17.61 1.00
C ARG A 374 28.83 17.82 1.36
N CYS A 375 28.03 18.25 0.38
CA CYS A 375 26.59 18.43 0.54
C CYS A 375 25.85 17.60 -0.51
N VAL A 376 25.09 16.59 -0.09
CA VAL A 376 24.40 15.67 -0.98
C VAL A 376 22.89 15.68 -0.76
N TRP A 377 22.16 15.51 -1.86
CA TRP A 377 20.72 15.26 -1.88
C TRP A 377 20.44 13.76 -1.86
N LEU A 378 19.65 13.32 -0.89
CA LEU A 378 19.12 11.96 -0.75
C LEU A 378 17.59 11.98 -0.99
N PRO A 379 17.10 11.58 -2.17
CA PRO A 379 15.67 11.42 -2.40
C PRO A 379 15.13 10.19 -1.67
N ILE A 380 13.99 10.33 -0.99
CA ILE A 380 13.37 9.25 -0.19
C ILE A 380 12.08 8.74 -0.84
N GLN A 381 11.16 9.65 -1.14
CA GLN A 381 9.79 9.31 -1.53
C GLN A 381 9.28 10.21 -2.66
N SER A 382 8.68 9.61 -3.68
CA SER A 382 7.94 10.33 -4.72
C SER A 382 6.53 10.70 -4.25
N LEU A 383 6.03 11.85 -4.69
CA LEU A 383 4.76 12.46 -4.28
C LEU A 383 4.10 13.18 -5.45
N ALA A 384 2.77 13.27 -5.44
CA ALA A 384 1.98 14.11 -6.33
C ALA A 384 1.65 15.43 -5.62
N ILE A 385 2.25 16.54 -6.05
CA ILE A 385 2.09 17.85 -5.39
C ILE A 385 1.29 18.79 -6.29
N ALA A 386 0.15 19.27 -5.79
CA ALA A 386 -0.63 20.30 -6.50
C ALA A 386 0.06 21.67 -6.38
N PRO A 387 0.13 22.43 -7.48
CA PRO A 387 0.68 23.78 -7.44
C PRO A 387 -0.16 24.76 -6.61
N ARG A 388 0.48 25.83 -6.10
CA ARG A 388 -0.13 26.90 -5.29
C ARG A 388 -0.83 26.44 -4.01
N ARG A 389 -0.51 25.25 -3.52
CA ARG A 389 -0.94 24.75 -2.21
C ARG A 389 0.25 24.62 -1.28
N SER A 390 0.02 24.93 -0.01
CA SER A 390 1.01 24.75 1.04
C SER A 390 0.92 23.33 1.62
N TYR A 391 2.08 22.73 1.84
CA TYR A 391 2.23 21.41 2.43
C TYR A 391 3.22 21.48 3.58
N ARG A 392 3.07 20.55 4.52
CA ARG A 392 4.05 20.25 5.56
C ARG A 392 4.65 18.88 5.31
N LEU A 393 5.98 18.82 5.30
CA LEU A 393 6.77 17.60 5.32
C LEU A 393 7.37 17.42 6.73
N SER A 394 7.20 16.23 7.30
CA SER A 394 7.94 15.77 8.49
C SER A 394 8.82 14.58 8.10
N ILE A 395 10.08 14.60 8.52
CA ILE A 395 11.00 13.46 8.42
C ILE A 395 11.63 13.21 9.79
N VAL A 396 11.48 12.01 10.30
CA VAL A 396 12.13 11.57 11.54
C VAL A 396 13.33 10.69 11.18
N TYR A 397 14.51 11.09 11.64
CA TYR A 397 15.76 10.41 11.32
C TYR A 397 16.67 10.26 12.54
N LYS A 398 17.68 9.39 12.42
CA LYS A 398 18.75 9.20 13.38
C LYS A 398 20.06 8.97 12.64
N LEU A 399 21.08 9.77 12.96
CA LEU A 399 22.40 9.68 12.36
C LEU A 399 23.30 8.78 13.20
N ASP A 400 24.10 7.95 12.55
CA ASP A 400 25.14 7.14 13.19
C ASP A 400 26.40 7.09 12.32
N GLY A 401 27.56 7.34 12.92
CA GLY A 401 28.84 7.32 12.21
C GLY A 401 29.83 8.37 12.71
N PRO A 402 31.03 8.40 12.11
CA PRO A 402 32.15 9.23 12.58
C PRO A 402 32.12 10.67 12.07
N VAL A 403 31.13 11.05 11.24
CA VAL A 403 31.08 12.38 10.60
C VAL A 403 30.29 13.39 11.43
N GLU A 404 30.75 14.64 11.43
CA GLU A 404 29.89 15.76 11.80
C GLU A 404 29.02 16.12 10.58
N ALA A 405 27.71 15.87 10.69
CA ALA A 405 26.75 16.15 9.63
C ALA A 405 25.61 17.05 10.10
N ASN A 406 25.17 17.92 9.20
CA ASN A 406 23.94 18.70 9.30
C ASN A 406 22.95 18.16 8.27
N VAL A 407 21.72 17.91 8.70
CA VAL A 407 20.67 17.31 7.87
C VAL A 407 19.49 18.27 7.79
N GLY A 408 19.09 18.61 6.57
CA GLY A 408 17.89 19.38 6.28
C GLY A 408 16.87 18.57 5.48
N ALA A 409 15.59 18.89 5.62
CA ALA A 409 14.54 18.36 4.75
C ALA A 409 14.42 19.22 3.48
N SER A 410 14.19 18.61 2.33
CA SER A 410 13.97 19.33 1.07
C SER A 410 13.01 18.57 0.15
N VAL A 411 12.50 19.29 -0.85
CA VAL A 411 11.64 18.77 -1.92
C VAL A 411 12.16 19.23 -3.27
N LYS A 412 12.18 18.32 -4.25
CA LYS A 412 12.66 18.61 -5.61
C LYS A 412 11.73 18.03 -6.66
N SER A 413 11.52 18.76 -7.75
CA SER A 413 10.74 18.28 -8.89
C SER A 413 11.45 17.11 -9.57
N LEU A 414 10.69 16.06 -9.90
CA LEU A 414 11.15 14.99 -10.79
C LEU A 414 10.67 15.21 -12.24
N ALA A 415 9.84 16.23 -12.47
CA ALA A 415 9.42 16.62 -13.81
C ALA A 415 10.54 17.43 -14.50
N LYS A 416 11.25 16.81 -15.44
CA LYS A 416 12.40 17.40 -16.14
C LYS A 416 12.06 18.57 -17.07
N GLU A 417 10.80 18.68 -17.49
CA GLU A 417 10.35 19.65 -18.49
C GLU A 417 9.75 20.92 -17.88
N LEU A 418 9.60 20.98 -16.55
CA LEU A 418 8.98 22.08 -15.85
C LEU A 418 9.96 22.67 -14.83
N ASP A 419 10.20 23.99 -14.92
CA ASP A 419 10.92 24.74 -13.90
C ASP A 419 10.03 24.90 -12.65
N ALA A 420 9.97 23.84 -11.87
CA ALA A 420 9.14 23.72 -10.68
C ALA A 420 9.97 24.07 -9.43
N ASN A 421 9.97 25.35 -9.09
CA ASN A 421 10.58 25.87 -7.87
C ASN A 421 9.62 25.75 -6.68
N PHE A 422 10.18 25.47 -5.51
CA PHE A 422 9.46 25.35 -4.25
C PHE A 422 9.82 26.51 -3.33
N ASP A 423 8.81 27.24 -2.89
CA ASP A 423 8.96 28.26 -1.86
C ASP A 423 8.98 27.58 -0.50
N VAL A 424 10.10 27.73 0.23
CA VAL A 424 10.25 27.22 1.59
C VAL A 424 9.78 28.29 2.57
N ASN A 425 8.71 28.00 3.31
CA ASN A 425 8.08 28.94 4.22
C ASN A 425 8.66 28.85 5.64
N SER A 426 8.95 27.63 6.11
CA SER A 426 9.57 27.41 7.42
C SER A 426 10.34 26.09 7.44
N VAL A 427 11.40 26.07 8.25
CA VAL A 427 12.18 24.86 8.57
C VAL A 427 12.39 24.83 10.07
N SER A 428 12.14 23.69 10.70
CA SER A 428 12.51 23.48 12.10
C SER A 428 13.07 22.09 12.34
N GLU A 429 13.93 21.99 13.34
CA GLU A 429 14.53 20.74 13.80
C GLU A 429 14.21 20.57 15.28
N THR A 430 13.82 19.37 15.69
CA THR A 430 13.49 19.04 17.08
C THR A 430 14.12 17.73 17.48
N SER A 431 14.89 17.73 18.56
CA SER A 431 15.40 16.50 19.17
C SER A 431 14.25 15.71 19.80
N LEU A 432 14.17 14.43 19.47
CA LEU A 432 13.18 13.49 19.96
C LEU A 432 13.82 12.48 20.93
N PRO A 433 13.01 11.73 21.71
CA PRO A 433 13.52 10.67 22.57
C PRO A 433 14.33 9.61 21.80
N ASN A 434 15.16 8.86 22.53
CA ASN A 434 15.91 7.70 22.01
C ASN A 434 16.91 8.04 20.87
N GLY A 435 17.35 9.30 20.80
CA GLY A 435 18.36 9.78 19.85
C GLY A 435 17.82 10.05 18.44
N TRP A 436 16.50 10.14 18.28
CA TRP A 436 15.86 10.52 17.03
C TRP A 436 15.76 12.05 16.91
N THR A 437 15.60 12.55 15.70
CA THR A 437 15.41 13.97 15.38
C THR A 437 14.30 14.10 14.35
N GLU A 438 13.42 15.08 14.51
CA GLU A 438 12.39 15.46 13.53
C GLU A 438 12.80 16.72 12.78
N LEU A 439 12.66 16.67 11.46
CA LEU A 439 12.75 17.82 10.57
C LEU A 439 11.35 18.16 10.05
N LEU A 440 10.96 19.42 10.19
CA LEU A 440 9.74 19.96 9.60
C LEU A 440 10.09 20.96 8.51
N LEU A 441 9.40 20.85 7.38
CA LEU A 441 9.51 21.75 6.23
C LEU A 441 8.11 22.13 5.75
N ASP A 442 7.78 23.42 5.77
CA ASP A 442 6.60 23.95 5.09
C ASP A 442 7.00 24.45 3.71
N PHE A 443 6.35 23.96 2.67
CA PHE A 443 6.66 24.31 1.28
C PHE A 443 5.42 24.58 0.44
N THR A 444 5.59 25.38 -0.60
CA THR A 444 4.56 25.64 -1.62
C THR A 444 5.19 25.48 -2.99
N LEU A 445 4.52 24.74 -3.87
CA LEU A 445 4.93 24.65 -5.27
C LEU A 445 4.48 25.93 -6.01
N ALA A 446 5.43 26.78 -6.42
CA ALA A 446 5.17 28.13 -6.92
C ALA A 446 4.59 28.17 -8.35
N VAL A 447 4.83 27.11 -9.14
CA VAL A 447 4.46 27.06 -10.56
C VAL A 447 2.95 27.20 -10.78
N ASP A 448 2.53 27.81 -11.88
CA ASP A 448 1.12 27.81 -12.29
C ASP A 448 0.86 26.64 -13.24
N HIS A 449 0.37 25.53 -12.71
CA HIS A 449 0.06 24.34 -13.49
C HIS A 449 -1.26 23.72 -13.05
N HIS A 450 -1.96 23.05 -13.97
CA HIS A 450 -3.31 22.52 -13.71
C HIS A 450 -3.34 21.08 -13.18
N THR A 451 -2.20 20.38 -13.23
CA THR A 451 -2.05 19.02 -12.72
C THR A 451 -0.99 18.96 -11.64
N ASP A 452 -1.10 17.92 -10.81
CA ASP A 452 -0.08 17.59 -9.83
C ASP A 452 1.27 17.32 -10.49
N ILE A 453 2.34 17.73 -9.82
CA ILE A 453 3.73 17.57 -10.25
C ILE A 453 4.39 16.45 -9.46
N LEU A 454 5.04 15.53 -10.17
CA LEU A 454 5.84 14.48 -9.58
C LEU A 454 7.04 15.09 -8.86
N THR A 455 7.09 14.92 -7.54
CA THR A 455 8.05 15.57 -6.63
C THR A 455 8.72 14.52 -5.76
N ALA A 456 10.01 14.65 -5.48
CA ALA A 456 10.72 13.86 -4.49
C ALA A 456 10.82 14.64 -3.17
N ALA A 457 10.41 14.04 -2.07
CA ALA A 457 10.76 14.46 -0.71
C ALA A 457 11.99 13.69 -0.23
N GLY A 458 12.87 14.34 0.50
CA GLY A 458 14.17 13.79 0.85
C GLY A 458 14.97 14.66 1.81
N LEU A 459 16.26 14.35 1.92
CA LEU A 459 17.20 15.00 2.82
C LEU A 459 18.34 15.66 2.05
N VAL A 460 18.77 16.83 2.52
CA VAL A 460 20.03 17.45 2.17
C VAL A 460 20.99 17.19 3.33
N ILE A 461 22.13 16.56 3.05
CA ILE A 461 23.09 16.12 4.07
C ILE A 461 24.42 16.80 3.78
N GLY A 462 24.75 17.80 4.60
CA GLY A 462 26.06 18.45 4.61
C GLY A 462 26.96 17.79 5.66
N PHE A 463 28.11 17.27 5.28
CA PHE A 463 29.03 16.60 6.21
C PHE A 463 30.48 17.01 5.95
N THR A 464 31.28 17.04 7.02
CA THR A 464 32.71 17.36 6.98
C THR A 464 33.56 16.10 7.08
N CYS A 465 34.76 16.14 6.50
CA CYS A 465 35.76 15.08 6.58
C CYS A 465 37.08 15.67 7.07
N GLU A 466 37.53 15.27 8.26
CA GLU A 466 38.78 15.78 8.86
C GLU A 466 40.00 15.51 7.97
N ASP A 467 40.09 14.29 7.42
CA ASP A 467 41.02 13.95 6.34
C ASP A 467 40.21 13.58 5.09
N PRO A 468 40.06 14.51 4.11
CA PRO A 468 39.27 14.26 2.92
C PRO A 468 39.87 13.20 1.99
N THR A 469 41.16 12.84 2.18
CA THR A 469 41.85 11.85 1.34
C THR A 469 41.52 10.39 1.74
N GLU A 470 41.00 10.20 2.94
CA GLU A 470 40.51 8.92 3.43
C GLU A 470 39.03 8.73 3.06
N ALA A 471 38.64 7.49 2.80
CA ALA A 471 37.24 7.16 2.56
C ALA A 471 36.45 7.22 3.88
N VAL A 472 35.22 7.72 3.82
CA VAL A 472 34.34 7.79 4.99
C VAL A 472 32.99 7.14 4.71
N ALA A 473 32.44 6.46 5.71
CA ALA A 473 31.11 5.91 5.67
C ALA A 473 30.36 6.23 6.96
N PHE A 474 29.08 6.54 6.82
CA PHE A 474 28.14 6.77 7.92
C PHE A 474 26.76 6.31 7.49
N SER A 475 25.85 6.19 8.45
CA SER A 475 24.49 5.75 8.21
C SER A 475 23.47 6.76 8.73
N ILE A 476 22.34 6.81 8.04
CA ILE A 476 21.16 7.54 8.46
C ILE A 476 19.97 6.59 8.48
N ASN A 477 19.36 6.40 9.64
CA ASN A 477 18.14 5.64 9.81
C ASN A 477 16.96 6.60 9.67
N ILE A 478 16.03 6.31 8.76
CA ILE A 478 14.82 7.10 8.50
C ILE A 478 13.64 6.35 9.09
N GLY A 479 13.06 6.88 10.17
CA GLY A 479 12.05 6.19 10.99
C GLY A 479 10.61 6.52 10.62
N ALA A 480 10.35 7.72 10.10
CA ALA A 480 9.05 8.09 9.55
C ALA A 480 9.18 9.25 8.55
N LEU A 481 8.22 9.31 7.63
CA LEU A 481 8.03 10.44 6.73
C LEU A 481 6.53 10.70 6.56
N SER A 482 6.09 11.94 6.74
CA SER A 482 4.72 12.36 6.43
C SER A 482 4.67 13.64 5.60
N VAL A 483 3.70 13.72 4.70
CA VAL A 483 3.38 14.93 3.94
C VAL A 483 1.88 15.13 3.94
N TYR A 484 1.43 16.34 4.24
CA TYR A 484 0.02 16.69 4.24
C TYR A 484 -0.18 18.17 3.93
N ALA A 485 -1.39 18.56 3.52
CA ALA A 485 -1.72 19.97 3.33
C ALA A 485 -1.56 20.75 4.64
N ASN A 486 -0.86 21.87 4.57
CA ASN A 486 -0.79 22.84 5.67
C ASN A 486 -2.12 23.62 5.73
N PRO A 487 -2.56 24.13 6.90
CA PRO A 487 -3.68 25.06 6.97
C PRO A 487 -3.40 26.27 6.09
N LEU A 488 -4.44 26.79 5.41
CA LEU A 488 -4.29 27.87 4.42
C LEU A 488 -3.80 29.19 5.04
N SER A 489 -3.88 29.34 6.36
CA SER A 489 -3.40 30.52 7.09
C SER A 489 -3.15 30.22 8.56
N LEU A 490 -2.34 31.07 9.22
CA LEU A 490 -2.15 31.08 10.67
C LEU A 490 -3.42 31.43 11.48
N THR A 491 -4.51 31.85 10.82
CA THR A 491 -5.80 32.15 11.45
C THR A 491 -6.70 30.93 11.60
N HIS A 492 -6.33 29.78 11.01
CA HIS A 492 -7.06 28.54 11.19
C HIS A 492 -6.92 28.02 12.63
N THR A 493 -8.04 27.54 13.18
CA THR A 493 -8.05 26.96 14.53
C THR A 493 -7.33 25.61 14.51
N PRO A 494 -6.28 25.40 15.32
CA PRO A 494 -5.62 24.10 15.41
C PRO A 494 -6.62 23.02 15.85
N LEU A 495 -6.62 21.90 15.14
CA LEU A 495 -7.44 20.73 15.44
C LEU A 495 -6.55 19.66 16.09
N ASN A 496 -6.81 19.34 17.36
CA ASN A 496 -6.04 18.35 18.11
C ASN A 496 -6.86 17.06 18.26
N HIS A 497 -6.37 15.93 17.75
CA HIS A 497 -7.05 14.65 17.84
C HIS A 497 -7.07 14.11 19.28
N LYS A 498 -8.16 13.43 19.66
CA LYS A 498 -8.35 12.81 20.97
C LYS A 498 -9.03 11.44 20.87
N VAL A 499 -8.78 10.59 21.84
CA VAL A 499 -9.62 9.42 22.15
C VAL A 499 -10.54 9.79 23.31
N ILE A 500 -11.85 9.79 23.08
CA ILE A 500 -12.84 10.39 24.00
C ILE A 500 -13.28 9.41 25.09
N TRP A 501 -13.52 8.16 24.72
CA TRP A 501 -14.02 7.11 25.61
C TRP A 501 -13.54 5.75 25.15
N ALA A 502 -13.41 4.79 26.07
CA ALA A 502 -13.22 3.38 25.77
C ALA A 502 -14.23 2.54 26.56
N ASP A 503 -14.60 1.38 26.00
CA ASP A 503 -15.49 0.40 26.60
C ASP A 503 -14.95 -1.01 26.38
N PHE A 504 -15.39 -1.95 27.22
CA PHE A 504 -14.99 -3.35 27.16
C PHE A 504 -16.20 -4.28 27.27
N ALA A 505 -16.45 -5.03 26.20
CA ALA A 505 -17.47 -6.07 26.18
C ALA A 505 -16.82 -7.44 26.41
N ARG A 506 -17.17 -8.11 27.52
CA ARG A 506 -16.81 -9.52 27.73
C ARG A 506 -17.48 -10.36 26.65
N ASN A 507 -16.70 -11.18 25.93
CA ASN A 507 -17.28 -12.14 25.00
C ASN A 507 -17.96 -13.24 25.81
N GLN A 508 -19.26 -13.49 25.59
CA GLN A 508 -19.95 -14.58 26.28
C GLN A 508 -19.25 -15.91 25.96
N PRO A 509 -18.83 -16.71 26.95
CA PRO A 509 -18.01 -17.88 26.65
C PRO A 509 -18.86 -18.99 26.04
N ILE A 510 -18.39 -19.56 24.92
CA ILE A 510 -18.77 -20.93 24.54
C ILE A 510 -18.11 -21.94 25.52
N TYR A 511 -17.04 -21.54 26.24
CA TYR A 511 -16.30 -22.39 27.19
C TYR A 511 -15.98 -21.68 28.51
N LYS A 512 -16.20 -22.37 29.65
CA LYS A 512 -16.07 -21.85 31.04
C LYS A 512 -14.64 -21.49 31.50
N THR A 513 -13.61 -21.67 30.68
CA THR A 513 -12.19 -21.63 31.09
C THR A 513 -11.41 -20.40 30.60
N VAL A 514 -12.09 -19.39 30.05
CA VAL A 514 -11.41 -18.21 29.50
C VAL A 514 -11.26 -17.14 30.58
N SER A 515 -10.08 -16.50 30.66
CA SER A 515 -9.81 -15.38 31.56
C SER A 515 -10.91 -14.31 31.47
N PRO A 516 -11.35 -13.72 32.61
CA PRO A 516 -12.41 -12.71 32.63
C PRO A 516 -12.05 -11.40 31.91
N PHE A 517 -10.77 -11.23 31.55
CA PHE A 517 -10.24 -10.08 30.82
C PHE A 517 -10.18 -10.32 29.31
N VAL A 518 -10.77 -11.40 28.80
CA VAL A 518 -10.93 -11.67 27.36
C VAL A 518 -12.23 -11.08 26.86
N GLY A 519 -12.16 -10.35 25.75
CA GLY A 519 -13.30 -9.64 25.23
C GLY A 519 -12.95 -8.72 24.07
N THR A 520 -13.80 -7.72 23.89
CA THR A 520 -13.71 -6.75 22.81
C THR A 520 -13.60 -5.36 23.40
N LEU A 521 -12.48 -4.67 23.15
CA LEU A 521 -12.31 -3.25 23.42
C LEU A 521 -12.86 -2.44 22.25
N THR A 522 -13.57 -1.36 22.56
CA THR A 522 -14.04 -0.35 21.59
C THR A 522 -13.81 1.06 22.14
N TRP A 523 -13.70 2.05 21.26
CA TRP A 523 -13.53 3.45 21.67
C TRP A 523 -14.11 4.43 20.67
N GLY A 524 -14.26 5.67 21.13
CA GLY A 524 -14.65 6.81 20.31
C GLY A 524 -13.49 7.78 20.13
N THR A 525 -13.40 8.36 18.94
CA THR A 525 -12.43 9.40 18.59
C THR A 525 -13.11 10.76 18.50
N GLY A 526 -12.31 11.82 18.61
CA GLY A 526 -12.78 13.16 18.34
C GLY A 526 -11.66 14.17 18.20
N ILE A 527 -12.05 15.45 18.16
CA ILE A 527 -11.16 16.57 17.93
C ILE A 527 -11.45 17.62 19.00
N SER A 528 -10.39 18.08 19.67
CA SER A 528 -10.42 19.29 20.48
C SER A 528 -10.02 20.47 19.62
N LEU A 529 -10.76 21.56 19.75
CA LEU A 529 -10.40 22.83 19.15
C LEU A 529 -9.33 23.49 20.02
N GLY A 530 -8.33 24.08 19.38
CA GLY A 530 -7.35 24.94 20.04
C GLY A 530 -8.00 26.16 20.71
N PRO A 531 -7.21 26.99 21.40
CA PRO A 531 -7.70 28.20 22.04
C PRO A 531 -8.40 29.11 21.02
N VAL A 532 -9.55 29.66 21.41
CA VAL A 532 -10.32 30.59 20.58
C VAL A 532 -9.47 31.84 20.35
N PRO A 533 -9.20 32.24 19.09
CA PRO A 533 -8.51 33.50 18.84
C PRO A 533 -9.34 34.67 19.37
N THR A 534 -8.68 35.76 19.76
CA THR A 534 -9.39 36.97 20.24
C THR A 534 -10.40 37.42 19.20
N LEU A 535 -11.67 37.53 19.59
CA LEU A 535 -12.74 37.98 18.69
C LEU A 535 -12.52 39.45 18.31
N THR A 536 -12.25 39.69 17.02
CA THR A 536 -12.01 41.03 16.45
C THR A 536 -13.23 41.59 15.72
N LEU A 537 -14.40 40.94 15.80
CA LEU A 537 -15.61 41.42 15.14
C LEU A 537 -16.05 42.76 15.74
N THR A 538 -16.08 43.80 14.90
CA THR A 538 -16.51 45.16 15.22
C THR A 538 -17.80 45.55 14.51
N SER A 539 -18.18 44.84 13.44
CA SER A 539 -19.36 45.11 12.63
C SER A 539 -19.95 43.81 12.05
N PRO A 540 -21.28 43.72 11.86
CA PRO A 540 -21.88 42.66 11.05
C PRO A 540 -21.41 42.62 9.58
N GLU A 541 -20.76 43.69 9.11
CA GLU A 541 -20.20 43.82 7.75
C GLU A 541 -18.73 43.35 7.65
N ASP A 542 -18.12 42.89 8.74
CA ASP A 542 -16.74 42.39 8.72
C ASP A 542 -16.62 41.18 7.79
N THR A 543 -15.66 41.23 6.86
CA THR A 543 -15.48 40.20 5.81
C THR A 543 -14.66 39.00 6.28
N GLU A 544 -13.96 39.12 7.41
CA GLU A 544 -13.17 38.05 8.01
C GLU A 544 -14.02 37.24 8.98
N ALA A 545 -13.99 35.91 8.86
CA ALA A 545 -14.69 35.03 9.78
C ALA A 545 -14.07 35.13 11.19
N ALA A 546 -14.90 35.04 12.24
CA ALA A 546 -14.44 35.03 13.63
C ALA A 546 -13.46 33.89 13.94
N TRP A 547 -13.61 32.78 13.23
CA TRP A 547 -12.68 31.66 13.18
C TRP A 547 -12.89 30.91 11.87
N ILE A 548 -11.84 30.30 11.37
CA ILE A 548 -11.91 29.36 10.24
C ILE A 548 -11.50 28.01 10.78
N LEU A 549 -12.37 27.02 10.57
CA LEU A 549 -12.06 25.63 10.87
C LEU A 549 -11.51 25.01 9.59
N ASP A 550 -10.39 24.30 9.69
CA ASP A 550 -10.00 23.41 8.61
C ASP A 550 -11.12 22.40 8.36
N HIS A 551 -11.39 22.08 7.08
CA HIS A 551 -12.22 20.92 6.77
C HIS A 551 -11.60 19.71 7.46
N PRO A 552 -12.34 18.92 8.27
CA PRO A 552 -11.74 17.91 9.13
C PRO A 552 -10.96 16.91 8.27
N PRO A 553 -9.61 16.96 8.23
CA PRO A 553 -8.86 16.07 7.38
C PRO A 553 -8.45 14.91 8.26
N ARG A 554 -9.31 13.88 8.23
CA ARG A 554 -8.93 12.47 8.43
C ARG A 554 -8.28 12.12 9.79
N SER A 555 -7.94 10.85 9.87
CA SER A 555 -8.22 9.92 10.96
C SER A 555 -6.95 9.45 11.65
N PHE A 556 -7.10 8.54 12.60
CA PHE A 556 -5.99 7.79 13.14
C PHE A 556 -5.48 6.81 12.08
N ALA A 557 -4.15 6.64 11.99
CA ALA A 557 -3.55 5.55 11.22
C ALA A 557 -3.83 4.21 11.91
N TYR A 558 -3.70 4.19 13.24
CA TYR A 558 -4.03 3.05 14.10
C TYR A 558 -4.00 3.47 15.58
N PHE A 559 -4.29 2.52 16.47
CA PHE A 559 -4.16 2.70 17.91
C PHE A 559 -3.21 1.65 18.49
N ASN A 560 -2.36 2.08 19.41
CA ASN A 560 -1.61 1.21 20.30
C ASN A 560 -2.49 0.87 21.51
N VAL A 561 -2.52 -0.40 21.89
CA VAL A 561 -3.25 -0.87 23.07
C VAL A 561 -2.25 -1.35 24.10
N TYR A 562 -2.42 -0.85 25.33
CA TYR A 562 -1.61 -1.23 26.48
C TYR A 562 -2.50 -1.72 27.59
N MET A 563 -1.93 -2.49 28.51
CA MET A 563 -2.65 -2.98 29.66
C MET A 563 -1.83 -2.99 30.94
N GLN A 564 -2.51 -2.88 32.07
CA GLN A 564 -1.91 -3.06 33.38
C GLN A 564 -2.87 -3.75 34.36
N ALA A 565 -2.39 -4.80 35.01
CA ALA A 565 -3.05 -5.40 36.17
C ALA A 565 -3.03 -4.44 37.38
N HIS A 566 -4.12 -4.40 38.15
CA HIS A 566 -4.21 -3.65 39.40
C HIS A 566 -4.96 -4.42 40.51
N THR A 567 -4.74 -4.00 41.76
CA THR A 567 -5.15 -4.72 42.98
C THR A 567 -6.49 -4.26 43.58
N GLY A 568 -7.18 -3.31 42.96
CA GLY A 568 -8.50 -2.80 43.39
C GLY A 568 -8.96 -1.56 42.61
N GLU A 569 -10.25 -1.21 42.72
CA GLU A 569 -10.83 -0.01 42.09
C GLU A 569 -10.16 1.28 42.58
N GLY A 570 -9.79 2.16 41.65
CA GLY A 570 -9.27 3.51 41.97
C GLY A 570 -7.76 3.62 42.21
N GLY A 571 -6.98 2.56 41.97
CA GLY A 571 -5.52 2.68 41.96
C GLY A 571 -5.06 3.61 40.82
N ALA A 572 -4.28 4.64 41.15
CA ALA A 572 -3.61 5.45 40.13
C ALA A 572 -2.51 4.60 39.48
N VAL A 573 -2.80 4.09 38.28
CA VAL A 573 -1.84 3.37 37.44
C VAL A 573 -1.31 4.35 36.41
N SER A 574 0.01 4.38 36.22
CA SER A 574 0.67 5.20 35.22
C SER A 574 0.64 4.47 33.86
N PRO A 575 0.21 5.13 32.76
CA PRO A 575 0.27 4.55 31.42
C PRO A 575 1.69 4.12 31.00
N GLU A 576 2.71 4.81 31.49
CA GLU A 576 4.12 4.56 31.18
C GLU A 576 4.64 3.21 31.70
N THR A 577 3.98 2.62 32.70
CA THR A 577 4.31 1.28 33.21
C THR A 577 3.50 0.17 32.55
N ALA A 578 2.56 0.51 31.68
CA ALA A 578 1.65 -0.45 31.07
C ALA A 578 2.35 -1.28 29.98
N THR A 579 1.99 -2.56 29.90
CA THR A 579 2.53 -3.48 28.91
C THR A 579 1.80 -3.31 27.58
N PHE A 580 2.53 -3.17 26.49
CA PHE A 580 1.95 -3.17 25.14
C PHE A 580 1.39 -4.55 24.80
N VAL A 581 0.18 -4.60 24.23
CA VAL A 581 -0.49 -5.87 23.88
C VAL A 581 -0.92 -5.98 22.44
N GLY A 582 -0.84 -4.90 21.66
CA GLY A 582 -1.09 -4.94 20.24
C GLY A 582 -1.55 -3.62 19.66
N THR A 583 -1.98 -3.68 18.41
CA THR A 583 -2.55 -2.53 17.70
C THR A 583 -3.83 -2.90 16.96
N THR A 584 -4.57 -1.90 16.48
CA THR A 584 -5.74 -2.13 15.62
C THR A 584 -5.40 -2.41 14.17
N GLY A 585 -6.34 -3.07 13.48
CA GLY A 585 -6.29 -3.30 12.03
C GLY A 585 -6.68 -4.72 11.61
N LEU A 586 -6.37 -5.72 12.45
CA LEU A 586 -6.43 -7.14 12.08
C LEU A 586 -7.81 -7.61 11.57
N ASP A 587 -8.89 -7.07 12.11
CA ASP A 587 -10.27 -7.47 11.78
C ASP A 587 -10.98 -6.47 10.84
N GLY A 588 -10.25 -5.47 10.33
CA GLY A 588 -10.77 -4.39 9.48
C GLY A 588 -11.67 -3.39 10.21
N ARG A 589 -11.63 -3.32 11.54
CA ARG A 589 -12.36 -2.29 12.32
C ARG A 589 -11.38 -1.34 13.01
N GLU A 590 -11.51 -0.06 12.67
CA GLU A 590 -10.58 0.99 13.11
C GLU A 590 -10.53 1.17 14.64
N ASN A 591 -11.70 1.25 15.29
CA ASN A 591 -11.84 1.55 16.72
C ASN A 591 -12.21 0.31 17.55
N ARG A 592 -11.56 -0.82 17.28
CA ARG A 592 -11.82 -2.09 17.97
C ARG A 592 -10.55 -2.91 18.13
N PHE A 593 -10.44 -3.59 19.27
CA PHE A 593 -9.38 -4.57 19.53
C PHE A 593 -9.93 -5.81 20.22
N TYR A 594 -9.57 -6.99 19.74
CA TYR A 594 -9.92 -8.26 20.38
C TYR A 594 -8.81 -8.66 21.36
N VAL A 595 -9.17 -8.74 22.64
CA VAL A 595 -8.24 -9.20 23.68
C VAL A 595 -8.27 -10.72 23.70
N ASP A 596 -7.35 -11.35 22.96
CA ASP A 596 -7.16 -12.80 22.95
C ASP A 596 -6.39 -13.27 24.21
N PRO A 597 -6.64 -14.49 24.74
CA PRO A 597 -5.79 -15.06 25.79
C PRO A 597 -4.29 -14.97 25.53
N ALA A 598 -3.84 -15.11 24.28
CA ALA A 598 -2.44 -15.02 23.90
C ALA A 598 -1.85 -13.60 24.06
N CYS A 599 -2.70 -12.57 24.11
CA CYS A 599 -2.28 -11.19 24.34
C CYS A 599 -2.17 -10.84 25.82
N LEU A 600 -2.59 -11.71 26.74
CA LEU A 600 -2.57 -11.43 28.18
C LEU A 600 -1.20 -11.76 28.79
N PRO A 601 -0.50 -10.77 29.39
CA PRO A 601 0.73 -11.01 30.13
C PRO A 601 0.48 -11.93 31.33
N ALA A 602 1.53 -12.63 31.78
CA ALA A 602 1.48 -13.49 32.97
C ALA A 602 1.02 -12.74 34.24
N GLU A 603 1.29 -11.43 34.31
CA GLU A 603 0.92 -10.54 35.42
C GLU A 603 -0.59 -10.41 35.66
N VAL A 604 -1.41 -10.83 34.70
CA VAL A 604 -2.87 -10.84 34.79
C VAL A 604 -3.37 -11.99 35.66
N GLU A 605 -2.57 -13.04 35.84
CA GLU A 605 -2.95 -14.20 36.62
C GLU A 605 -3.09 -13.83 38.10
N GLY A 606 -4.33 -13.82 38.61
CA GLY A 606 -4.65 -13.42 39.99
C GLY A 606 -4.87 -11.91 40.20
N ALA A 607 -4.85 -11.10 39.15
CA ALA A 607 -5.20 -9.68 39.22
C ALA A 607 -6.68 -9.49 39.59
N LYS A 608 -7.00 -8.45 40.37
CA LYS A 608 -8.40 -8.10 40.72
C LYS A 608 -9.08 -7.23 39.67
N GLY A 609 -8.30 -6.58 38.82
CA GLY A 609 -8.75 -5.82 37.68
C GLY A 609 -7.60 -5.55 36.71
N VAL A 610 -7.96 -5.15 35.49
CA VAL A 610 -7.04 -4.76 34.43
C VAL A 610 -7.52 -3.43 33.86
N ARG A 611 -6.59 -2.48 33.72
CA ARG A 611 -6.81 -1.25 32.95
C ARG A 611 -6.27 -1.43 31.55
N PHE A 612 -7.08 -1.11 30.54
CA PHE A 612 -6.65 -1.04 29.15
C PHE A 612 -6.53 0.43 28.73
N TYR A 613 -5.38 0.82 28.19
CA TYR A 613 -5.15 2.13 27.61
C TYR A 613 -5.20 2.06 26.10
N VAL A 614 -5.79 3.07 25.48
CA VAL A 614 -5.86 3.22 24.02
C VAL A 614 -5.16 4.51 23.64
N GLN A 615 -4.03 4.38 22.94
CA GLN A 615 -3.23 5.51 22.47
C GLN A 615 -3.34 5.63 20.96
N GLY A 616 -3.79 6.78 20.48
CA GLY A 616 -3.93 7.03 19.05
C GLY A 616 -2.62 7.41 18.37
N VAL A 617 -2.44 6.93 17.14
CA VAL A 617 -1.42 7.42 16.19
C VAL A 617 -2.12 8.04 15.01
N THR A 618 -1.89 9.31 14.72
CA THR A 618 -2.56 10.03 13.63
C THR A 618 -2.06 9.56 12.26
N ASP A 619 -2.84 9.81 11.21
CA ASP A 619 -2.43 9.65 9.81
C ASP A 619 -1.30 10.59 9.35
N ARG A 620 -0.71 11.35 10.28
CA ARG A 620 0.47 12.21 10.08
C ARG A 620 1.69 11.72 10.85
N GLY A 621 1.56 10.60 11.57
CA GLY A 621 2.62 10.00 12.37
C GLY A 621 2.79 10.56 13.78
N GLN A 622 1.82 11.36 14.26
CA GLN A 622 1.85 11.85 15.63
C GLN A 622 1.25 10.81 16.57
N VAL A 623 2.04 10.38 17.55
CA VAL A 623 1.54 9.60 18.69
C VAL A 623 0.92 10.58 19.69
N LEU A 624 -0.33 10.36 20.08
CA LEU A 624 -0.99 11.22 21.06
C LEU A 624 -0.35 11.13 22.45
N GLU A 625 -0.30 12.27 23.14
CA GLU A 625 0.03 12.30 24.56
C GLU A 625 -1.07 11.62 25.38
N TRP A 626 -0.71 11.09 26.55
CA TRP A 626 -1.65 10.34 27.39
C TRP A 626 -2.85 11.16 27.87
N GLU A 627 -2.72 12.49 27.97
CA GLU A 627 -3.81 13.42 28.30
C GLU A 627 -4.88 13.56 27.20
N ASP A 628 -4.54 13.17 25.97
CA ASP A 628 -5.44 13.13 24.81
C ASP A 628 -5.95 11.71 24.52
N CYS A 629 -5.60 10.76 25.39
CA CYS A 629 -5.94 9.35 25.28
C CYS A 629 -6.95 8.94 26.36
N THR A 630 -7.43 7.70 26.31
CA THR A 630 -8.42 7.19 27.24
C THR A 630 -8.06 5.79 27.74
N PHE A 631 -8.76 5.33 28.76
CA PHE A 631 -8.63 3.99 29.30
C PHE A 631 -9.97 3.44 29.78
N VAL A 632 -10.05 2.12 29.93
CA VAL A 632 -11.17 1.43 30.56
C VAL A 632 -10.66 0.45 31.61
N ASP A 633 -11.27 0.47 32.80
CA ASP A 633 -11.01 -0.51 33.86
C ASP A 633 -11.97 -1.69 33.73
N VAL A 634 -11.43 -2.90 33.75
CA VAL A 634 -12.17 -4.16 33.78
C VAL A 634 -11.87 -4.83 35.11
N THR A 635 -12.84 -4.82 36.02
CA THR A 635 -12.74 -5.49 37.32
C THR A 635 -13.41 -6.86 37.28
N LEU A 636 -13.04 -7.76 38.20
CA LEU A 636 -13.59 -9.12 38.29
C LEU A 636 -15.08 -9.15 38.69
#